data_AF-A0A8H4S4N6-F1
#
_entry.id   AF-A0A8H4S4N6-F1
#
_cell.length_a   1.000
_cell.length_b   1.000
_cell.length_c   1.000
_cell.angle_alpha   90.00
_cell.angle_beta   90.00
_cell.angle_gamma   90.00
#
_symmetry.space_group_name_H-M   'P 1'
#
loop_
_entity.id
_entity.type
_entity.pdbx_description
1 polymer ?
#
loop_
_entity_poly.entity_id
_entity_poly.type
_entity_poly.pdbx_seq_one_letter_code
_entity_poly.pdbx_strand_id
1 'polypeptide(L)'
;MRGLHTRLLQQQSRRKLSTANVLSRQSVHSIYPATIKRPHDPSPSELLRFALTDSTEPIHESNTNEVLSEHLRGLFATEWKPNAPPPPLWTPLKGLTSRNRELLWKANGDIADVSSVWSLIERYANDRCGAEILQTGSLHNALRRCQRKNTLAEILSVLRDLFARLKRLQFPIQPGLYTIALCFASFDLSTSDLRHCLDGHHQMGLPALSLNESLRVVRCCSEALDCKFFEDPYYDPDPILAEITGEGELVTQNHNLHDILFWTQSTDQIGNRFNSETKAQDYICLLSRLGNHEVLHRCWSHFLNNIQPKDHQSCIAAYQVVLALVQNVQPETAAKWLEDISQHCGDNLPFIAKFPNIRFLLDDPIVGEVLPDLVRGEDYLELLVFCLEDMDRRMGVQWNPDSQSHFSTALDPSETIWEAFDDQLLPKIDRKSIDSDHGGQLYAELYVHGCSKSPATLGRVVDLLNDHDGQSQKIVTHLDYNAGRLCEFHSKFGSLELRWVPEHSPIEFFNSQIPALHDSSEPMTPSTLGLIRARLIIHGVPQMGIDNLHLMQVGCMDMRYGPDEPWQSSGYIVVWDRHYGELLGLYVGQNTGVIDSGPAPSDGPLGALMHLTLSANPERTFYPSGTRIHFRNCWGPYYLDVDPSADLEY
;
A
#
# COMPACT_ATOMS: atom_id res chain seq x y z
N MET A 1 48.91 -61.61 30.85
CA MET A 1 49.37 -60.50 30.00
C MET A 1 48.95 -60.79 28.56
N ARG A 2 48.33 -59.77 27.92
CA ARG A 2 48.35 -59.38 26.47
C ARG A 2 48.44 -60.49 25.40
N GLY A 3 47.68 -60.44 24.30
CA GLY A 3 46.78 -59.40 23.80
C GLY A 3 46.21 -59.72 22.41
N LEU A 4 45.29 -58.84 21.98
CA LEU A 4 45.04 -58.36 20.61
C LEU A 4 45.16 -59.36 19.44
N HIS A 5 44.01 -59.74 18.87
CA HIS A 5 43.73 -59.48 17.45
C HIS A 5 42.21 -59.46 17.18
N THR A 6 41.72 -58.25 16.86
CA THR A 6 40.61 -57.85 15.96
C THR A 6 39.72 -58.96 15.37
N ARG A 7 38.41 -58.95 15.73
CA ARG A 7 37.25 -58.46 14.94
C ARG A 7 37.02 -59.27 13.64
N LEU A 8 35.88 -59.89 13.34
CA LEU A 8 34.48 -59.65 13.73
C LEU A 8 33.67 -60.96 13.62
N LEU A 9 32.97 -61.29 14.70
CA LEU A 9 31.78 -62.15 14.79
C LEU A 9 30.63 -61.48 13.99
N GLN A 10 29.62 -62.16 13.43
CA GLN A 10 28.68 -63.07 14.07
C GLN A 10 27.82 -63.73 12.96
N GLN A 11 27.96 -65.04 12.76
CA GLN A 11 26.99 -66.10 13.10
C GLN A 11 25.66 -66.11 12.35
N GLN A 12 25.57 -67.04 11.39
CA GLN A 12 24.34 -67.70 10.99
C GLN A 12 24.00 -68.89 11.90
N SER A 13 22.74 -69.32 11.78
CA SER A 13 22.13 -70.61 12.15
C SER A 13 21.40 -70.61 13.50
N ARG A 14 20.21 -71.20 13.68
CA ARG A 14 19.52 -72.28 12.94
C ARG A 14 18.11 -72.47 13.54
N ARG A 15 17.07 -72.65 12.73
CA ARG A 15 16.06 -73.75 12.75
C ARG A 15 14.67 -73.33 12.25
N LYS A 16 14.13 -74.20 11.42
CA LYS A 16 12.90 -74.14 10.63
C LYS A 16 11.70 -74.76 11.37
N LEU A 17 10.51 -74.22 11.03
CA LEU A 17 9.18 -74.85 10.83
C LEU A 17 8.45 -75.50 12.04
N SER A 18 7.23 -75.04 12.38
CA SER A 18 5.97 -75.44 11.72
C SER A 18 4.71 -74.66 12.21
N THR A 19 3.93 -74.15 11.25
CA THR A 19 2.45 -74.11 11.14
C THR A 19 1.55 -73.71 12.33
N ALA A 20 0.85 -72.57 12.23
CA ALA A 20 -0.58 -72.49 11.88
C ALA A 20 -1.17 -71.08 12.13
N ASN A 21 -1.91 -70.59 11.14
CA ASN A 21 -2.92 -69.51 11.17
C ASN A 21 -2.49 -68.08 11.56
N VAL A 22 -1.92 -67.36 10.58
CA VAL A 22 -2.00 -65.90 10.52
C VAL A 22 -3.09 -65.54 9.51
N LEU A 23 -4.26 -65.11 9.99
CA LEU A 23 -5.18 -64.32 9.20
C LEU A 23 -4.60 -62.90 9.11
N SER A 24 -4.08 -62.59 7.93
CA SER A 24 -3.59 -61.28 7.55
C SER A 24 -4.71 -60.24 7.70
N ARG A 25 -4.49 -59.26 8.58
CA ARG A 25 -5.13 -57.96 8.44
C ARG A 25 -4.56 -57.34 7.17
N GLN A 26 -5.26 -57.52 6.05
CA GLN A 26 -5.02 -56.73 4.86
C GLN A 26 -5.17 -55.25 5.22
N SER A 27 -4.03 -54.59 5.31
CA SER A 27 -3.91 -53.16 5.09
C SER A 27 -4.52 -52.86 3.73
N VAL A 28 -5.64 -52.15 3.72
CA VAL A 28 -6.12 -51.48 2.52
C VAL A 28 -5.10 -50.38 2.22
N HIS A 29 -4.08 -50.75 1.45
CA HIS A 29 -3.13 -49.82 0.87
C HIS A 29 -3.88 -48.92 -0.11
N SER A 30 -3.79 -47.63 0.19
CA SER A 30 -3.90 -46.49 -0.72
C SER A 30 -3.69 -46.88 -2.18
N ILE A 31 -4.77 -46.91 -2.96
CA ILE A 31 -4.72 -46.91 -4.42
C ILE A 31 -4.53 -45.45 -4.83
N TYR A 32 -3.30 -44.94 -4.73
CA TYR A 32 -2.87 -43.75 -5.46
C TYR A 32 -1.38 -43.91 -5.83
N PRO A 33 -1.01 -43.70 -7.11
CA PRO A 33 0.39 -43.55 -7.48
C PRO A 33 0.97 -42.28 -6.85
N ALA A 34 2.25 -42.33 -6.47
CA ALA A 34 2.95 -41.38 -5.60
C ALA A 34 3.19 -39.95 -6.17
N THR A 35 2.43 -39.52 -7.18
CA THR A 35 2.63 -38.24 -7.89
C THR A 35 1.42 -37.29 -7.88
N ILE A 36 0.27 -37.69 -7.31
CA ILE A 36 -0.90 -36.79 -7.18
C ILE A 36 -0.91 -36.19 -5.77
N LYS A 37 -0.83 -34.85 -5.67
CA LYS A 37 -0.99 -34.13 -4.40
C LYS A 37 -2.29 -34.61 -3.74
N ARG A 38 -2.21 -35.08 -2.50
CA ARG A 38 -3.40 -35.44 -1.71
C ARG A 38 -4.33 -34.21 -1.65
N PRO A 39 -5.62 -34.33 -2.02
CA PRO A 39 -6.54 -33.20 -1.88
C PRO A 39 -6.67 -32.82 -0.40
N HIS A 40 -6.89 -31.53 -0.13
CA HIS A 40 -7.20 -31.05 1.21
C HIS A 40 -8.50 -31.68 1.75
N ASP A 41 -8.60 -31.85 3.09
CA ASP A 41 -9.81 -32.41 3.73
C ASP A 41 -11.02 -31.50 3.49
N PRO A 42 -12.22 -32.00 3.10
CA PRO A 42 -13.38 -31.16 2.77
C PRO A 42 -13.95 -30.41 3.99
N SER A 43 -14.39 -29.17 3.80
CA SER A 43 -15.16 -28.39 4.80
C SER A 43 -16.59 -28.95 4.97
N PRO A 44 -17.25 -28.69 6.11
CA PRO A 44 -18.66 -29.06 6.33
C PRO A 44 -19.61 -28.58 5.22
N SER A 45 -19.43 -27.35 4.73
CA SER A 45 -20.27 -26.78 3.66
C SER A 45 -20.02 -27.45 2.31
N GLU A 46 -18.76 -27.73 1.93
CA GLU A 46 -18.41 -28.49 0.71
C GLU A 46 -19.00 -29.91 0.75
N LEU A 47 -18.97 -30.56 1.91
CA LEU A 47 -19.48 -31.93 2.10
C LEU A 47 -21.02 -31.97 2.02
N LEU A 48 -21.70 -31.00 2.65
CA LEU A 48 -23.15 -30.85 2.57
C LEU A 48 -23.59 -30.53 1.14
N ARG A 49 -22.89 -29.60 0.48
CA ARG A 49 -23.18 -29.19 -0.90
C ARG A 49 -23.00 -30.36 -1.85
N PHE A 50 -21.92 -31.11 -1.70
CA PHE A 50 -21.69 -32.32 -2.50
C PHE A 50 -22.79 -33.37 -2.26
N ALA A 51 -23.21 -33.58 -1.01
CA ALA A 51 -24.30 -34.51 -0.71
C ALA A 51 -25.65 -34.09 -1.33
N LEU A 52 -25.89 -32.78 -1.50
CA LEU A 52 -27.14 -32.23 -2.03
C LEU A 52 -27.13 -32.04 -3.55
N THR A 53 -25.98 -31.78 -4.15
CA THR A 53 -25.85 -31.31 -5.54
C THR A 53 -24.82 -32.08 -6.38
N ASP A 54 -24.11 -33.05 -5.78
CA ASP A 54 -23.01 -33.81 -6.41
C ASP A 54 -21.84 -32.91 -6.90
N SER A 55 -21.76 -31.70 -6.33
CA SER A 55 -20.71 -30.69 -6.55
C SER A 55 -20.23 -30.09 -5.22
N THR A 56 -18.93 -29.85 -5.10
CA THR A 56 -18.35 -29.11 -3.97
C THR A 56 -18.44 -27.59 -4.13
N GLU A 57 -18.75 -27.09 -5.33
CA GLU A 57 -18.67 -25.67 -5.67
C GLU A 57 -19.91 -24.87 -5.26
N PRO A 58 -19.75 -23.67 -4.69
CA PRO A 58 -20.86 -22.72 -4.61
C PRO A 58 -21.30 -22.30 -6.03
N ILE A 59 -22.58 -21.99 -6.20
CA ILE A 59 -23.26 -21.76 -7.50
C ILE A 59 -22.61 -20.63 -8.36
N HIS A 60 -21.71 -19.81 -7.79
CA HIS A 60 -21.14 -18.62 -8.40
C HIS A 60 -19.60 -18.62 -8.58
N GLU A 61 -18.88 -19.71 -8.30
CA GLU A 61 -17.42 -19.77 -8.52
C GLU A 61 -17.06 -20.87 -9.54
N SER A 62 -16.29 -20.50 -10.57
CA SER A 62 -15.95 -21.35 -11.71
C SER A 62 -14.55 -21.97 -11.59
N ASN A 63 -14.20 -22.53 -10.43
CA ASN A 63 -12.87 -23.10 -10.22
C ASN A 63 -12.98 -24.56 -9.78
N THR A 64 -13.18 -25.42 -10.77
CA THR A 64 -13.50 -26.84 -10.60
C THR A 64 -12.37 -27.59 -9.94
N ASN A 65 -12.52 -27.89 -8.65
CA ASN A 65 -11.62 -28.79 -7.94
C ASN A 65 -12.04 -30.25 -8.22
N GLU A 66 -11.85 -30.68 -9.47
CA GLU A 66 -12.24 -32.01 -9.98
C GLU A 66 -11.67 -33.13 -9.10
N VAL A 67 -10.45 -32.95 -8.59
CA VAL A 67 -9.76 -33.92 -7.74
C VAL A 67 -10.49 -34.18 -6.40
N LEU A 68 -11.07 -33.14 -5.79
CA LEU A 68 -11.84 -33.30 -4.55
C LEU A 68 -13.22 -33.93 -4.85
N SER A 69 -13.86 -33.51 -5.94
CA SER A 69 -15.16 -34.05 -6.36
C SER A 69 -15.07 -35.54 -6.72
N GLU A 70 -14.04 -35.96 -7.46
CA GLU A 70 -13.78 -37.38 -7.75
C GLU A 70 -13.51 -38.19 -6.47
N HIS A 71 -12.75 -37.62 -5.53
CA HIS A 71 -12.49 -38.25 -4.24
C HIS A 71 -13.79 -38.47 -3.44
N LEU A 72 -14.68 -37.48 -3.42
CA LEU A 72 -15.97 -37.58 -2.75
C LEU A 72 -16.92 -38.56 -3.48
N ARG A 73 -17.00 -38.54 -4.81
CA ARG A 73 -17.76 -39.53 -5.61
C ARG A 73 -17.34 -40.96 -5.26
N GLY A 74 -16.02 -41.22 -5.23
CA GLY A 74 -15.48 -42.53 -4.88
C GLY A 74 -15.87 -42.99 -3.47
N LEU A 75 -15.99 -42.06 -2.52
CA LEU A 75 -16.36 -42.37 -1.13
C LEU A 75 -17.88 -42.52 -0.92
N PHE A 76 -18.70 -41.72 -1.58
CA PHE A 76 -20.17 -41.86 -1.54
C PHE A 76 -20.64 -43.11 -2.30
N ALA A 77 -19.91 -43.54 -3.33
CA ALA A 77 -20.21 -44.75 -4.08
C ALA A 77 -19.80 -46.06 -3.38
N THR A 78 -18.96 -46.01 -2.33
CA THR A 78 -18.63 -47.24 -1.57
C THR A 78 -19.81 -47.71 -0.74
N GLU A 79 -20.26 -48.96 -0.97
CA GLU A 79 -21.33 -49.59 -0.19
C GLU A 79 -21.01 -49.59 1.31
N TRP A 80 -21.83 -48.91 2.10
CA TRP A 80 -21.66 -48.85 3.55
C TRP A 80 -21.99 -50.20 4.17
N LYS A 81 -21.02 -50.79 4.88
CA LYS A 81 -21.28 -52.01 5.64
C LYS A 81 -22.21 -51.69 6.81
N PRO A 82 -23.36 -52.37 6.96
CA PRO A 82 -24.20 -52.20 8.13
C PRO A 82 -23.38 -52.58 9.38
N ASN A 83 -23.30 -51.67 10.36
CA ASN A 83 -22.51 -51.75 11.60
C ASN A 83 -21.03 -51.34 11.54
N ALA A 84 -20.55 -50.75 10.45
CA ALA A 84 -19.27 -50.03 10.46
C ALA A 84 -19.51 -48.55 10.80
N PRO A 85 -18.65 -47.90 11.62
CA PRO A 85 -18.71 -46.45 11.77
C PRO A 85 -18.54 -45.81 10.39
N PRO A 86 -19.24 -44.71 10.10
CA PRO A 86 -19.13 -44.08 8.79
C PRO A 86 -17.68 -43.64 8.54
N PRO A 87 -17.25 -43.56 7.26
CA PRO A 87 -15.86 -43.26 6.89
C PRO A 87 -15.35 -41.93 7.51
N PRO A 88 -14.03 -41.68 7.51
CA PRO A 88 -13.42 -40.48 8.10
C PRO A 88 -13.86 -39.14 7.48
N LEU A 89 -14.81 -39.13 6.54
CA LEU A 89 -15.53 -37.95 6.07
C LEU A 89 -16.27 -37.18 7.19
N TRP A 90 -16.53 -37.83 8.33
CA TRP A 90 -17.12 -37.17 9.51
C TRP A 90 -16.07 -36.61 10.49
N THR A 91 -14.78 -36.79 10.21
CA THR A 91 -13.70 -36.21 11.01
C THR A 91 -13.58 -34.69 10.83
N PRO A 92 -13.79 -34.09 9.64
CA PRO A 92 -13.93 -32.64 9.48
C PRO A 92 -15.05 -32.04 10.34
N LEU A 93 -16.18 -32.74 10.45
CA LEU A 93 -17.28 -32.37 11.36
C LEU A 93 -16.93 -32.54 12.85
N LYS A 94 -15.87 -33.28 13.17
CA LYS A 94 -15.32 -33.44 14.53
C LYS A 94 -14.12 -32.53 14.82
N GLY A 95 -13.70 -31.69 13.87
CA GLY A 95 -12.48 -30.88 13.97
C GLY A 95 -11.20 -31.67 13.69
N LEU A 96 -10.10 -30.97 13.38
CA LEU A 96 -8.79 -31.55 13.05
C LEU A 96 -8.27 -32.44 14.18
N THR A 97 -7.83 -33.67 13.87
CA THR A 97 -7.12 -34.52 14.84
C THR A 97 -5.69 -34.00 15.09
N SER A 98 -5.15 -34.21 16.30
CA SER A 98 -3.89 -33.61 16.79
C SER A 98 -2.68 -33.77 15.85
N ARG A 99 -2.64 -34.84 15.04
CA ARG A 99 -1.53 -35.15 14.14
C ARG A 99 -1.52 -34.35 12.83
N ASN A 100 -2.66 -33.81 12.40
CA ASN A 100 -2.76 -32.94 11.22
C ASN A 100 -2.48 -31.46 11.56
N ARG A 101 -2.40 -31.10 12.85
CA ARG A 101 -2.29 -29.71 13.32
C ARG A 101 -0.90 -29.09 13.15
N GLU A 102 0.16 -29.90 13.18
CA GLU A 102 1.56 -29.40 13.06
C GLU A 102 2.00 -29.13 11.61
N LEU A 103 1.27 -29.60 10.59
CA LEU A 103 1.70 -29.56 9.19
C LEU A 103 0.97 -28.54 8.30
N LEU A 104 -0.22 -28.05 8.69
CA LEU A 104 -1.10 -27.32 7.77
C LEU A 104 -1.02 -25.78 7.86
N TRP A 105 -0.53 -25.20 8.96
CA TRP A 105 -0.49 -23.74 9.12
C TRP A 105 0.74 -23.07 8.48
N LYS A 106 1.57 -23.85 7.75
CA LYS A 106 2.69 -23.34 6.93
C LYS A 106 2.38 -23.27 5.43
N ALA A 107 1.16 -23.63 5.00
CA ALA A 107 0.75 -23.48 3.61
C ALA A 107 0.21 -22.06 3.34
N ASN A 108 1.00 -21.03 3.63
CA ASN A 108 0.74 -19.63 3.26
C ASN A 108 0.90 -19.42 1.72
N GLY A 109 0.56 -20.40 0.89
CA GLY A 109 0.65 -20.35 -0.57
C GLY A 109 -0.70 -20.22 -1.26
N ASP A 110 -1.75 -20.83 -0.70
CA ASP A 110 -2.97 -21.14 -1.49
C ASP A 110 -4.21 -20.30 -1.11
N ILE A 111 -4.13 -19.40 -0.12
CA ILE A 111 -5.27 -18.54 0.25
C ILE A 111 -5.25 -17.27 -0.61
N ALA A 112 -6.19 -17.19 -1.55
CA ALA A 112 -6.33 -16.05 -2.47
C ALA A 112 -7.65 -15.27 -2.31
N ASP A 113 -8.67 -15.84 -1.65
CA ASP A 113 -10.02 -15.28 -1.58
C ASP A 113 -10.71 -15.51 -0.22
N VAL A 114 -11.84 -14.84 -0.02
CA VAL A 114 -12.67 -14.94 1.19
C VAL A 114 -13.28 -16.34 1.35
N SER A 115 -13.67 -17.00 0.26
CA SER A 115 -14.21 -18.37 0.25
C SER A 115 -13.22 -19.38 0.86
N SER A 116 -11.93 -19.25 0.55
CA SER A 116 -10.86 -20.04 1.15
C SER A 116 -10.72 -19.77 2.64
N VAL A 117 -10.84 -18.51 3.08
CA VAL A 117 -10.81 -18.14 4.50
C VAL A 117 -12.02 -18.72 5.24
N TRP A 118 -13.20 -18.68 4.64
CA TRP A 118 -14.41 -19.32 5.18
C TRP A 118 -14.23 -20.81 5.37
N SER A 119 -13.74 -21.52 4.35
CA SER A 119 -13.45 -22.94 4.42
C SER A 119 -12.46 -23.25 5.55
N LEU A 120 -11.46 -22.39 5.78
CA LEU A 120 -10.54 -22.51 6.91
C LEU A 120 -11.24 -22.27 8.25
N ILE A 121 -12.05 -21.22 8.39
CA ILE A 121 -12.81 -20.95 9.61
C ILE A 121 -13.69 -22.16 9.94
N GLU A 122 -14.38 -22.73 8.96
CA GLU A 122 -15.23 -23.90 9.16
C GLU A 122 -14.46 -25.15 9.58
N ARG A 123 -13.21 -25.31 9.15
CA ARG A 123 -12.35 -26.45 9.49
C ARG A 123 -11.69 -26.32 10.86
N TYR A 124 -11.22 -25.11 11.20
CA TYR A 124 -10.43 -24.85 12.41
C TYR A 124 -11.26 -24.36 13.61
N ALA A 125 -12.36 -23.65 13.41
CA ALA A 125 -13.21 -23.14 14.51
C ALA A 125 -14.27 -24.16 14.98
N ASN A 126 -13.82 -25.41 15.22
CA ASN A 126 -14.65 -26.50 15.76
C ASN A 126 -14.22 -26.93 17.17
N ASP A 127 -12.96 -26.70 17.52
CA ASP A 127 -12.40 -27.02 18.83
C ASP A 127 -11.49 -25.89 19.32
N ARG A 128 -11.27 -25.82 20.64
CA ARG A 128 -10.49 -24.74 21.27
C ARG A 128 -9.09 -24.58 20.68
N CYS A 129 -8.40 -25.68 20.40
CA CYS A 129 -7.03 -25.65 19.89
C CYS A 129 -6.98 -25.22 18.41
N GLY A 130 -7.94 -25.66 17.58
CA GLY A 130 -8.08 -25.16 16.21
C GLY A 130 -8.41 -23.66 16.17
N ALA A 131 -9.28 -23.20 17.06
CA ALA A 131 -9.62 -21.78 17.22
C ALA A 131 -8.41 -20.94 17.67
N GLU A 132 -7.55 -21.46 18.54
CA GLU A 132 -6.30 -20.79 18.95
C GLU A 132 -5.30 -20.68 17.79
N ILE A 133 -5.16 -21.71 16.96
CA ILE A 133 -4.27 -21.70 15.77
C ILE A 133 -4.76 -20.68 14.73
N LEU A 134 -6.07 -20.65 14.47
CA LEU A 134 -6.68 -19.73 13.52
C LEU A 134 -6.45 -18.25 13.90
N GLN A 135 -6.43 -17.96 15.20
CA GLN A 135 -6.26 -16.60 15.74
C GLN A 135 -4.78 -16.14 15.79
N THR A 136 -3.85 -16.89 15.21
CA THR A 136 -2.44 -16.49 15.12
C THR A 136 -2.17 -15.55 13.93
N GLY A 137 -0.97 -14.94 13.90
CA GLY A 137 -0.60 -13.88 12.95
C GLY A 137 -0.74 -14.19 11.45
N SER A 138 -0.88 -15.46 11.04
CA SER A 138 -1.09 -15.81 9.62
C SER A 138 -2.43 -15.36 9.08
N LEU A 139 -3.46 -15.26 9.94
CA LEU A 139 -4.78 -14.82 9.51
C LEU A 139 -4.72 -13.39 8.97
N HIS A 140 -3.96 -12.50 9.63
CA HIS A 140 -3.75 -11.14 9.14
C HIS A 140 -3.15 -11.11 7.73
N ASN A 141 -2.11 -11.92 7.47
CA ASN A 141 -1.47 -12.01 6.17
C ASN A 141 -2.39 -12.63 5.10
N ALA A 142 -3.23 -13.59 5.49
CA ALA A 142 -4.23 -14.19 4.61
C ALA A 142 -5.30 -13.17 4.23
N LEU A 143 -5.91 -12.49 5.19
CA LEU A 143 -6.91 -11.45 4.96
C LEU A 143 -6.35 -10.30 4.12
N ARG A 144 -5.09 -9.90 4.35
CA ARG A 144 -4.39 -8.90 3.52
C ARG A 144 -4.26 -9.32 2.05
N ARG A 145 -4.10 -10.62 1.77
CA ARG A 145 -4.08 -11.12 0.38
C ARG A 145 -5.47 -11.17 -0.22
N CYS A 146 -6.50 -11.47 0.58
CA CYS A 146 -7.88 -11.47 0.15
C CYS A 146 -8.34 -10.10 -0.36
N GLN A 147 -7.77 -8.99 0.16
CA GLN A 147 -8.04 -7.62 -0.33
C GLN A 147 -7.85 -7.46 -1.85
N ARG A 148 -7.00 -8.28 -2.48
CA ARG A 148 -6.77 -8.23 -3.93
C ARG A 148 -7.99 -8.63 -4.77
N LYS A 149 -8.91 -9.40 -4.18
CA LYS A 149 -10.05 -10.02 -4.88
C LYS A 149 -11.38 -9.83 -4.16
N ASN A 150 -11.40 -9.17 -3.01
CA ASN A 150 -12.56 -9.07 -2.13
C ASN A 150 -12.59 -7.68 -1.52
N THR A 151 -13.80 -7.19 -1.23
CA THR A 151 -13.98 -5.86 -0.63
C THR A 151 -13.64 -5.88 0.86
N LEU A 152 -13.34 -4.71 1.43
CA LEU A 152 -13.12 -4.57 2.88
C LEU A 152 -14.37 -4.97 3.68
N ALA A 153 -15.56 -4.60 3.18
CA ALA A 153 -16.84 -5.00 3.78
C ALA A 153 -17.01 -6.53 3.84
N GLU A 154 -16.63 -7.26 2.79
CA GLU A 154 -16.63 -8.73 2.79
C GLU A 154 -15.68 -9.29 3.84
N ILE A 155 -14.46 -8.74 3.93
CA ILE A 155 -13.46 -9.14 4.93
C ILE A 155 -13.96 -8.87 6.36
N LEU A 156 -14.58 -7.72 6.59
CA LEU A 156 -15.17 -7.36 7.89
C LEU A 156 -16.37 -8.25 8.23
N SER A 157 -17.18 -8.66 7.25
CA SER A 157 -18.24 -9.66 7.46
C SER A 157 -17.67 -10.99 7.95
N VAL A 158 -16.60 -11.47 7.31
CA VAL A 158 -15.91 -12.71 7.72
C VAL A 158 -15.41 -12.62 9.16
N LEU A 159 -14.83 -11.47 9.54
CA LEU A 159 -14.37 -11.23 10.91
C LEU A 159 -15.54 -11.20 11.90
N ARG A 160 -16.65 -10.55 11.56
CA ARG A 160 -17.88 -10.54 12.37
C ARG A 160 -18.41 -11.95 12.61
N ASP A 161 -18.49 -12.76 11.56
CA ASP A 161 -18.96 -14.14 11.67
C ASP A 161 -18.01 -15.03 12.47
N LEU A 162 -16.70 -14.80 12.35
CA LEU A 162 -15.71 -15.45 13.20
C LEU A 162 -15.91 -15.09 14.69
N PHE A 163 -16.06 -13.80 15.01
CA PHE A 163 -16.35 -13.37 16.38
C PHE A 163 -17.65 -13.99 16.90
N ALA A 164 -18.72 -13.97 16.11
CA ALA A 164 -20.01 -14.56 16.49
C ALA A 164 -19.88 -16.07 16.76
N ARG A 165 -19.15 -16.80 15.92
CA ARG A 165 -18.90 -18.24 16.09
C ARG A 165 -18.09 -18.53 17.34
N LEU A 166 -17.00 -17.79 17.59
CA LEU A 166 -16.17 -17.95 18.78
C LEU A 166 -16.95 -17.66 20.07
N LYS A 167 -17.73 -16.57 20.10
CA LYS A 167 -18.64 -16.22 21.21
C LYS A 167 -19.67 -17.33 21.45
N ARG A 168 -20.33 -17.82 20.39
CA ARG A 168 -21.32 -18.91 20.47
C ARG A 168 -20.73 -20.20 21.02
N LEU A 169 -19.51 -20.54 20.64
CA LEU A 169 -18.80 -21.74 21.11
C LEU A 169 -18.10 -21.54 22.47
N GLN A 170 -18.18 -20.34 23.06
CA GLN A 170 -17.52 -19.97 24.31
C GLN A 170 -16.00 -20.20 24.28
N PHE A 171 -15.37 -20.03 23.11
CA PHE A 171 -13.93 -20.12 22.95
C PHE A 171 -13.27 -18.77 23.28
N PRO A 172 -12.05 -18.77 23.85
CA PRO A 172 -11.33 -17.54 24.14
C PRO A 172 -10.98 -16.81 22.84
N ILE A 173 -11.25 -15.51 22.82
CA ILE A 173 -10.85 -14.61 21.74
C ILE A 173 -9.49 -14.03 22.12
N GLN A 174 -8.50 -14.22 21.26
CA GLN A 174 -7.15 -13.70 21.46
C GLN A 174 -7.12 -12.18 21.22
N PRO A 175 -6.33 -11.41 22.00
CA PRO A 175 -6.23 -9.96 21.84
C PRO A 175 -5.85 -9.56 20.40
N GLY A 176 -4.94 -10.31 19.78
CA GLY A 176 -4.49 -10.06 18.42
C GLY A 176 -5.61 -10.12 17.36
N LEU A 177 -6.71 -10.84 17.61
CA LEU A 177 -7.85 -10.85 16.69
C LEU A 177 -8.61 -9.51 16.72
N TYR A 178 -8.76 -8.89 17.90
CA TYR A 178 -9.32 -7.54 18.01
C TYR A 178 -8.44 -6.51 17.34
N THR A 179 -7.11 -6.61 17.49
CA THR A 179 -6.17 -5.74 16.76
C THR A 179 -6.34 -5.86 15.25
N ILE A 180 -6.45 -7.08 14.72
CA ILE A 180 -6.67 -7.32 13.29
C ILE A 180 -7.97 -6.65 12.84
N ALA A 181 -9.06 -6.85 13.60
CA ALA A 181 -10.35 -6.27 13.29
C ALA A 181 -10.36 -4.74 13.36
N LEU A 182 -9.70 -4.15 14.37
CA LEU A 182 -9.51 -2.70 14.47
C LEU A 182 -8.75 -2.14 13.27
N CYS A 183 -7.70 -2.81 12.79
CA CYS A 183 -6.98 -2.39 11.59
C CYS A 183 -7.90 -2.36 10.35
N PHE A 184 -8.66 -3.43 10.10
CA PHE A 184 -9.56 -3.49 8.94
C PHE A 184 -10.74 -2.52 9.07
N ALA A 185 -11.29 -2.35 10.27
CA ALA A 185 -12.39 -1.42 10.52
C ALA A 185 -11.95 0.04 10.40
N SER A 186 -10.73 0.36 10.86
CA SER A 186 -10.11 1.67 10.65
C SER A 186 -9.81 1.92 9.18
N PHE A 187 -9.39 0.88 8.45
CA PHE A 187 -9.11 0.99 7.03
C PHE A 187 -10.40 1.17 6.21
N ASP A 188 -11.51 0.53 6.58
CA ASP A 188 -12.82 0.74 5.92
C ASP A 188 -13.53 2.03 6.38
N LEU A 189 -13.02 2.69 7.42
CA LEU A 189 -13.70 3.78 8.15
C LEU A 189 -15.13 3.41 8.58
N SER A 190 -15.32 2.14 8.96
CA SER A 190 -16.61 1.64 9.47
C SER A 190 -16.74 1.95 10.96
N THR A 191 -17.49 3.00 11.29
CA THR A 191 -17.81 3.38 12.67
C THR A 191 -18.48 2.24 13.45
N SER A 192 -19.38 1.50 12.80
CA SER A 192 -20.11 0.39 13.42
C SER A 192 -19.19 -0.78 13.81
N ASP A 193 -18.22 -1.11 12.95
CA ASP A 193 -17.29 -2.22 13.19
C ASP A 193 -16.21 -1.82 14.20
N LEU A 194 -15.74 -0.57 14.15
CA LEU A 194 -14.86 0.00 15.16
C LEU A 194 -15.50 -0.10 16.54
N ARG A 195 -16.74 0.40 16.69
CA ARG A 195 -17.49 0.36 17.94
C ARG A 195 -17.65 -1.06 18.48
N HIS A 196 -18.08 -2.01 17.63
CA HIS A 196 -18.22 -3.41 18.03
C HIS A 196 -16.89 -4.01 18.53
N CYS A 197 -15.76 -3.65 17.91
CA CYS A 197 -14.44 -4.13 18.32
C CYS A 197 -13.97 -3.48 19.63
N LEU A 198 -14.20 -2.17 19.82
CA LEU A 198 -13.88 -1.44 21.05
C LEU A 198 -14.68 -1.98 22.25
N ASP A 199 -15.99 -2.18 22.07
CA ASP A 199 -16.86 -2.79 23.08
C ASP A 199 -16.38 -4.20 23.46
N GLY A 200 -16.04 -5.02 22.46
CA GLY A 200 -15.52 -6.37 22.69
C GLY A 200 -14.17 -6.38 23.42
N HIS A 201 -13.30 -5.42 23.12
CA HIS A 201 -12.01 -5.25 23.77
C HIS A 201 -12.20 -4.86 25.25
N HIS A 202 -13.10 -3.92 25.54
CA HIS A 202 -13.41 -3.48 26.90
C HIS A 202 -14.08 -4.58 27.73
N GLN A 203 -15.09 -5.26 27.20
CA GLN A 203 -15.80 -6.35 27.90
C GLN A 203 -14.87 -7.49 28.34
N MET A 204 -13.82 -7.75 27.57
CA MET A 204 -12.83 -8.78 27.87
C MET A 204 -11.74 -8.31 28.84
N GLY A 205 -11.74 -7.03 29.24
CA GLY A 205 -10.74 -6.45 30.14
C GLY A 205 -9.32 -6.51 29.55
N LEU A 206 -9.20 -6.39 28.23
CA LEU A 206 -7.91 -6.50 27.56
C LEU A 206 -7.01 -5.30 27.89
N PRO A 207 -5.68 -5.52 28.03
CA PRO A 207 -4.74 -4.45 28.22
C PRO A 207 -4.69 -3.54 26.98
N ALA A 208 -4.18 -2.34 27.15
CA ALA A 208 -3.91 -1.43 26.03
C ALA A 208 -2.97 -2.07 25.00
N LEU A 209 -3.14 -1.63 23.74
CA LEU A 209 -2.43 -2.14 22.58
C LEU A 209 -0.92 -1.95 22.74
N SER A 210 -0.14 -2.88 22.18
CA SER A 210 1.30 -2.68 22.06
C SER A 210 1.62 -1.55 21.09
N LEU A 211 2.87 -1.05 21.12
CA LEU A 211 3.32 0.02 20.24
C LEU A 211 3.11 -0.30 18.75
N ASN A 212 3.47 -1.52 18.32
CA ASN A 212 3.36 -1.93 16.92
C ASN A 212 1.89 -2.06 16.48
N GLU A 213 1.02 -2.52 17.38
CA GLU A 213 -0.42 -2.62 17.12
C GLU A 213 -1.08 -1.25 17.03
N SER A 214 -0.74 -0.34 17.95
CA SER A 214 -1.20 1.05 17.94
C SER A 214 -0.80 1.75 16.64
N LEU A 215 0.48 1.66 16.26
CA LEU A 215 0.98 2.26 15.02
C LEU A 215 0.29 1.70 13.76
N ARG A 216 -0.02 0.40 13.74
CA ARG A 216 -0.75 -0.21 12.61
C ARG A 216 -2.15 0.35 12.48
N VAL A 217 -2.91 0.42 13.58
CA VAL A 217 -4.28 0.95 13.58
C VAL A 217 -4.29 2.42 13.17
N VAL A 218 -3.43 3.25 13.77
CA VAL A 218 -3.32 4.69 13.49
C VAL A 218 -3.01 4.94 12.01
N ARG A 219 -2.03 4.23 11.45
CA ARG A 219 -1.67 4.39 10.04
C ARG A 219 -2.74 3.88 9.08
N CYS A 220 -3.41 2.76 9.39
CA CYS A 220 -4.56 2.29 8.59
C CYS A 220 -5.66 3.34 8.55
N CYS A 221 -5.97 3.99 9.68
CA CYS A 221 -6.95 5.06 9.74
C CYS A 221 -6.50 6.30 8.95
N SER A 222 -5.23 6.71 9.11
CA SER A 222 -4.69 7.89 8.43
C SER A 222 -4.68 7.69 6.91
N GLU A 223 -4.26 6.53 6.42
CA GLU A 223 -4.23 6.20 4.99
C GLU A 223 -5.65 6.19 4.39
N ALA A 224 -6.63 5.65 5.13
CA ALA A 224 -8.02 5.63 4.70
C ALA A 224 -8.64 7.03 4.64
N LEU A 225 -8.35 7.90 5.62
CA LEU A 225 -8.81 9.28 5.63
C LEU A 225 -8.20 10.09 4.49
N ASP A 226 -6.89 9.96 4.25
CA ASP A 226 -6.20 10.64 3.14
C ASP A 226 -6.86 10.29 1.80
N CYS A 227 -7.12 9.00 1.54
CA CYS A 227 -7.85 8.57 0.35
C CYS A 227 -9.27 9.14 0.29
N LYS A 228 -9.99 9.20 1.42
CA LYS A 228 -11.37 9.68 1.44
C LYS A 228 -11.49 11.17 1.21
N PHE A 229 -10.64 11.98 1.83
CA PHE A 229 -10.61 13.42 1.58
C PHE A 229 -10.21 13.76 0.15
N PHE A 230 -9.37 12.94 -0.48
CA PHE A 230 -9.03 13.10 -1.88
C PHE A 230 -10.22 12.77 -2.81
N GLU A 231 -10.95 11.68 -2.55
CA GLU A 231 -12.12 11.30 -3.34
C GLU A 231 -13.34 12.22 -3.12
N ASP A 232 -13.54 12.66 -1.88
CA ASP A 232 -14.66 13.48 -1.44
C ASP A 232 -14.17 14.59 -0.49
N PRO A 233 -13.91 15.79 -1.03
CA PRO A 233 -13.48 16.94 -0.23
C PRO A 233 -14.48 17.39 0.84
N TYR A 234 -15.75 16.96 0.74
CA TYR A 234 -16.80 17.30 1.69
C TYR A 234 -17.09 16.19 2.70
N TYR A 235 -16.22 15.17 2.76
CA TYR A 235 -16.35 14.08 3.71
C TYR A 235 -16.33 14.60 5.15
N ASP A 236 -17.33 14.20 5.93
CA ASP A 236 -17.45 14.55 7.35
C ASP A 236 -16.65 13.57 8.23
N PRO A 237 -15.55 14.00 8.89
CA PRO A 237 -14.75 13.14 9.75
C PRO A 237 -15.37 12.93 11.15
N ASP A 238 -16.40 13.68 11.55
CA ASP A 238 -16.95 13.69 12.91
C ASP A 238 -17.38 12.29 13.42
N PRO A 239 -18.02 11.41 12.61
CA PRO A 239 -18.40 10.08 13.07
C PRO A 239 -17.19 9.21 13.45
N ILE A 240 -16.08 9.35 12.73
CA ILE A 240 -14.84 8.60 13.00
C ILE A 240 -14.06 9.25 14.15
N LEU A 241 -14.07 10.58 14.20
CA LEU A 241 -13.49 11.34 15.30
C LEU A 241 -14.08 10.92 16.65
N ALA A 242 -15.41 10.75 16.72
CA ALA A 242 -16.10 10.34 17.94
C ALA A 242 -15.66 8.95 18.43
N GLU A 243 -15.46 8.00 17.53
CA GLU A 243 -14.98 6.65 17.88
C GLU A 243 -13.49 6.65 18.28
N ILE A 244 -12.68 7.56 17.73
CA ILE A 244 -11.26 7.65 18.02
C ILE A 244 -10.98 8.37 19.34
N THR A 245 -11.58 9.55 19.52
CA THR A 245 -11.27 10.46 20.64
C THR A 245 -12.29 10.40 21.76
N GLY A 246 -13.51 9.93 21.49
CA GLY A 246 -14.63 10.03 22.44
C GLY A 246 -15.16 11.45 22.61
N GLU A 247 -14.81 12.37 21.71
CA GLU A 247 -15.26 13.77 21.71
C GLU A 247 -16.21 14.05 20.53
N GLY A 248 -17.20 14.93 20.73
CA GLY A 248 -18.18 15.34 19.71
C GLY A 248 -19.64 15.12 20.12
N GLU A 249 -20.58 15.69 19.35
CA GLU A 249 -22.03 15.56 19.60
C GLU A 249 -22.56 14.13 19.32
N LEU A 250 -21.83 13.37 18.49
CA LEU A 250 -22.18 12.00 18.06
C LEU A 250 -21.63 10.91 18.98
N VAL A 251 -21.07 11.27 20.14
CA VAL A 251 -20.54 10.30 21.11
C VAL A 251 -21.69 9.49 21.69
N THR A 252 -21.71 8.19 21.39
CA THR A 252 -22.74 7.28 21.87
C THR A 252 -22.32 6.44 23.08
N GLN A 253 -21.02 6.40 23.40
CA GLN A 253 -20.43 5.51 24.43
C GLN A 253 -19.17 6.08 25.08
N ASN A 254 -18.76 5.48 26.21
CA ASN A 254 -17.59 5.86 27.02
C ASN A 254 -16.26 5.20 26.59
N HIS A 255 -16.22 4.40 25.52
CA HIS A 255 -15.04 3.65 25.11
C HIS A 255 -14.57 4.13 23.74
N ASN A 256 -13.37 4.69 23.68
CA ASN A 256 -12.78 5.25 22.46
C ASN A 256 -11.44 4.55 22.15
N LEU A 257 -10.95 4.73 20.92
CA LEU A 257 -9.64 4.19 20.53
C LEU A 257 -8.52 4.83 21.34
N HIS A 258 -8.60 6.13 21.63
CA HIS A 258 -7.59 6.89 22.37
C HIS A 258 -7.21 6.20 23.68
N ASP A 259 -8.16 5.70 24.46
CA ASP A 259 -7.93 5.09 25.77
C ASP A 259 -7.20 3.74 25.72
N ILE A 260 -7.21 3.06 24.58
CA ILE A 260 -6.56 1.76 24.41
C ILE A 260 -5.22 1.84 23.68
N LEU A 261 -4.81 3.01 23.19
CA LEU A 261 -3.52 3.19 22.51
C LEU A 261 -2.34 3.12 23.49
N PHE A 262 -1.16 2.82 22.95
CA PHE A 262 0.06 2.66 23.73
C PHE A 262 0.46 3.92 24.54
N TRP A 263 0.28 5.11 23.93
CA TRP A 263 0.80 6.38 24.45
C TRP A 263 -0.07 7.01 25.56
N THR A 264 -1.32 6.61 25.66
CA THR A 264 -2.38 7.30 26.42
C THR A 264 -2.68 6.68 27.78
N GLN A 265 -1.94 5.62 28.14
CA GLN A 265 -2.12 4.92 29.41
C GLN A 265 -1.93 5.86 30.61
N SER A 266 -2.90 5.87 31.52
CA SER A 266 -3.00 6.70 32.73
C SER A 266 -1.92 6.40 33.79
N THR A 267 -0.67 6.62 33.44
CA THR A 267 0.45 6.61 34.38
C THR A 267 1.14 7.96 34.30
N ASP A 268 1.79 8.40 35.39
CA ASP A 268 2.59 9.65 35.46
C ASP A 268 3.71 9.75 34.40
N GLN A 269 3.80 8.76 33.49
CA GLN A 269 4.74 8.62 32.39
C GLN A 269 4.12 8.92 31.00
N ILE A 270 2.87 9.39 30.91
CA ILE A 270 2.28 9.84 29.61
C ILE A 270 3.26 10.78 28.90
N GLY A 271 3.84 11.71 29.65
CA GLY A 271 4.89 12.61 29.18
C GLY A 271 6.00 11.86 28.44
N ASN A 272 6.66 10.88 29.05
CA ASN A 272 7.85 10.24 28.47
C ASN A 272 7.58 9.34 27.25
N ARG A 273 6.32 8.98 26.97
CA ARG A 273 5.97 8.07 25.87
C ARG A 273 5.72 8.79 24.56
N PHE A 274 5.35 10.07 24.57
CA PHE A 274 5.10 10.85 23.36
C PHE A 274 6.41 11.38 22.77
N ASN A 275 7.17 10.54 22.06
CA ASN A 275 8.46 10.93 21.47
C ASN A 275 8.65 10.35 20.05
N SER A 276 9.76 10.73 19.41
CA SER A 276 10.10 10.27 18.05
C SER A 276 10.42 8.77 17.97
N GLU A 277 11.05 8.20 19.00
CA GLU A 277 11.40 6.77 19.06
C GLU A 277 10.16 5.88 19.01
N THR A 278 9.09 6.31 19.68
CA THR A 278 7.79 5.62 19.67
C THR A 278 6.94 6.02 18.48
N LYS A 279 7.40 6.90 17.59
CA LYS A 279 6.64 7.40 16.44
C LYS A 279 5.28 8.01 16.81
N ALA A 280 5.20 8.67 17.97
CA ALA A 280 3.96 9.28 18.45
C ALA A 280 3.40 10.36 17.49
N GLN A 281 4.26 10.96 16.66
CA GLN A 281 3.84 11.91 15.62
C GLN A 281 2.81 11.31 14.66
N ASP A 282 2.86 10.01 14.35
CA ASP A 282 1.89 9.38 13.43
C ASP A 282 0.46 9.54 13.98
N TYR A 283 0.29 9.48 15.31
CA TYR A 283 -1.00 9.67 15.98
C TYR A 283 -1.42 11.14 16.05
N ILE A 284 -0.46 12.05 16.26
CA ILE A 284 -0.74 13.50 16.28
C ILE A 284 -1.17 13.96 14.88
N CYS A 285 -0.53 13.47 13.81
CA CYS A 285 -0.93 13.74 12.44
C CYS A 285 -2.30 13.14 12.10
N LEU A 286 -2.72 12.04 12.73
CA LEU A 286 -4.09 11.54 12.59
C LEU A 286 -5.08 12.48 13.28
N LEU A 287 -4.77 12.95 14.49
CA LEU A 287 -5.61 13.90 15.22
C LEU A 287 -5.74 15.24 14.51
N SER A 288 -4.66 15.73 13.89
CA SER A 288 -4.69 16.99 13.13
C SER A 288 -5.66 16.90 11.96
N ARG A 289 -5.69 15.76 11.24
CA ARG A 289 -6.63 15.51 10.12
C ARG A 289 -8.08 15.41 10.57
N LEU A 290 -8.32 14.80 11.73
CA LEU A 290 -9.67 14.66 12.29
C LEU A 290 -10.21 15.98 12.86
N GLY A 291 -9.40 17.04 12.94
CA GLY A 291 -9.83 18.35 13.42
C GLY A 291 -10.14 18.41 14.92
N ASN A 292 -9.67 17.46 15.72
CA ASN A 292 -9.82 17.53 17.18
C ASN A 292 -8.89 18.60 17.75
N HIS A 293 -9.39 19.58 18.52
CA HIS A 293 -8.55 20.64 19.05
C HIS A 293 -8.00 20.33 20.45
N GLU A 294 -8.80 19.75 21.36
CA GLU A 294 -8.40 19.57 22.76
C GLU A 294 -7.37 18.44 22.96
N VAL A 295 -7.67 17.23 22.47
CA VAL A 295 -6.75 16.09 22.57
C VAL A 295 -5.47 16.36 21.80
N LEU A 296 -5.59 17.02 20.64
CA LEU A 296 -4.47 17.39 19.79
C LEU A 296 -3.49 18.32 20.51
N HIS A 297 -3.97 19.43 21.09
CA HIS A 297 -3.10 20.35 21.84
C HIS A 297 -2.47 19.67 23.06
N ARG A 298 -3.21 18.79 23.76
CA ARG A 298 -2.67 18.01 24.87
C ARG A 298 -1.54 17.09 24.40
N CYS A 299 -1.77 16.30 23.36
CA CYS A 299 -0.76 15.40 22.80
C CYS A 299 0.46 16.15 22.25
N TRP A 300 0.25 17.28 21.58
CA TRP A 300 1.32 18.16 21.10
C TRP A 300 2.19 18.67 22.24
N SER A 301 1.59 19.18 23.33
CA SER A 301 2.34 19.69 24.48
C SER A 301 3.25 18.63 25.11
N HIS A 302 2.78 17.37 25.17
CA HIS A 302 3.61 16.27 25.64
C HIS A 302 4.73 15.94 24.65
N PHE A 303 4.43 15.93 23.36
CA PHE A 303 5.42 15.65 22.32
C PHE A 303 6.53 16.70 22.25
N LEU A 304 6.17 17.99 22.26
CA LEU A 304 7.09 19.13 22.22
C LEU A 304 8.14 19.05 23.35
N ASN A 305 7.70 18.73 24.58
CA ASN A 305 8.60 18.59 25.72
C ASN A 305 9.65 17.48 25.58
N ASN A 306 9.42 16.49 24.71
CA ASN A 306 10.34 15.39 24.47
C ASN A 306 11.20 15.54 23.22
N ILE A 307 10.99 16.59 22.43
CA ILE A 307 11.80 16.83 21.23
C ILE A 307 13.26 17.00 21.65
N GLN A 308 14.15 16.26 20.98
CA GLN A 308 15.59 16.33 21.18
C GLN A 308 16.21 17.18 20.06
N PRO A 309 16.67 18.42 20.33
CA PRO A 309 17.15 19.34 19.28
C PRO A 309 18.36 18.84 18.48
N LYS A 310 19.11 17.88 19.03
CA LYS A 310 20.28 17.28 18.38
C LYS A 310 19.95 16.01 17.58
N ASP A 311 18.74 15.47 17.75
CA ASP A 311 18.30 14.29 17.02
C ASP A 311 17.56 14.71 15.74
N HIS A 312 18.12 14.32 14.61
CA HIS A 312 17.56 14.57 13.30
C HIS A 312 16.14 13.98 13.15
N GLN A 313 15.92 12.76 13.66
CA GLN A 313 14.62 12.09 13.54
C GLN A 313 13.56 12.76 14.40
N SER A 314 13.93 13.24 15.59
CA SER A 314 13.03 14.00 16.47
C SER A 314 12.55 15.30 15.85
N CYS A 315 13.43 16.07 15.22
CA CYS A 315 13.08 17.34 14.59
C CYS A 315 12.22 17.12 13.34
N ILE A 316 12.58 16.15 12.49
CA ILE A 316 11.75 15.78 11.33
C ILE A 316 10.36 15.32 11.75
N ALA A 317 10.24 14.53 12.81
CA ALA A 317 8.93 14.09 13.31
C ALA A 317 8.04 15.27 13.74
N ALA A 318 8.62 16.35 14.28
CA ALA A 318 7.89 17.56 14.61
C ALA A 318 7.43 18.33 13.35
N TYR A 319 8.30 18.46 12.35
CA TYR A 319 7.94 19.10 11.08
C TYR A 319 6.86 18.32 10.32
N GLN A 320 6.80 16.99 10.45
CA GLN A 320 5.71 16.18 9.91
C GLN A 320 4.35 16.53 10.52
N VAL A 321 4.31 16.86 11.81
CA VAL A 321 3.08 17.30 12.49
C VAL A 321 2.65 18.67 11.99
N VAL A 322 3.59 19.61 11.85
CA VAL A 322 3.33 20.95 11.28
C VAL A 322 2.79 20.84 9.85
N LEU A 323 3.40 20.00 9.02
CA LEU A 323 2.91 19.73 7.66
C LEU A 323 1.47 19.20 7.66
N ALA A 324 1.12 18.30 8.58
CA ALA A 324 -0.23 17.76 8.67
C ALA A 324 -1.29 18.80 9.08
N LEU A 325 -0.90 19.89 9.76
CA LEU A 325 -1.77 21.04 10.04
C LEU A 325 -1.96 21.93 8.81
N VAL A 326 -0.88 22.20 8.07
CA VAL A 326 -0.95 22.95 6.80
C VAL A 326 -1.88 22.23 5.82
N GLN A 327 -1.74 20.92 5.69
CA GLN A 327 -2.59 20.08 4.84
C GLN A 327 -4.07 20.09 5.25
N ASN A 328 -4.38 20.29 6.55
CA ASN A 328 -5.75 20.40 7.05
C ASN A 328 -6.26 21.85 7.12
N VAL A 329 -5.66 22.78 6.35
CA VAL A 329 -6.08 24.19 6.27
C VAL A 329 -6.06 24.89 7.64
N GLN A 330 -5.07 24.55 8.48
CA GLN A 330 -4.80 25.22 9.76
C GLN A 330 -3.39 25.89 9.79
N PRO A 331 -3.06 26.74 8.80
CA PRO A 331 -1.73 27.32 8.67
C PRO A 331 -1.34 28.24 9.84
N GLU A 332 -2.30 28.90 10.48
CA GLU A 332 -2.07 29.75 11.66
C GLU A 332 -1.58 28.94 12.88
N THR A 333 -2.21 27.80 13.14
CA THR A 333 -1.78 26.86 14.19
C THR A 333 -0.44 26.24 13.84
N ALA A 334 -0.22 25.93 12.56
CA ALA A 334 1.04 25.37 12.06
C ALA A 334 2.21 26.35 12.28
N ALA A 335 2.05 27.63 11.95
CA ALA A 335 3.04 28.66 12.18
C ALA A 335 3.38 28.80 13.68
N LYS A 336 2.36 28.81 14.54
CA LYS A 336 2.56 28.84 16.00
C LYS A 336 3.32 27.62 16.52
N TRP A 337 3.03 26.43 16.02
CA TRP A 337 3.77 25.22 16.44
C TRP A 337 5.21 25.22 15.93
N LEU A 338 5.45 25.82 14.76
CA LEU A 338 6.80 26.04 14.26
C LEU A 338 7.58 27.01 15.17
N GLU A 339 6.95 28.08 15.64
CA GLU A 339 7.51 28.99 16.65
C GLU A 339 7.81 28.26 17.97
N ASP A 340 6.87 27.43 18.46
CA ASP A 340 7.05 26.64 19.67
C ASP A 340 8.26 25.68 19.56
N ILE A 341 8.44 25.04 18.40
CA ILE A 341 9.63 24.21 18.11
C ILE A 341 10.90 25.06 18.14
N SER A 342 10.89 26.21 17.45
CA SER A 342 12.05 27.10 17.39
C SER A 342 12.50 27.54 18.79
N GLN A 343 11.55 27.98 19.63
CA GLN A 343 11.83 28.37 21.02
C GLN A 343 12.39 27.21 21.84
N HIS A 344 11.83 26.00 21.70
CA HIS A 344 12.31 24.81 22.41
C HIS A 344 13.71 24.35 21.95
N CYS A 345 14.02 24.56 20.66
CA CYS A 345 15.30 24.18 20.05
C CYS A 345 16.38 25.27 20.13
N GLY A 346 16.18 26.32 20.92
CA GLY A 346 17.17 27.39 21.15
C GLY A 346 17.12 28.51 20.11
N ASP A 347 15.92 28.96 19.76
CA ASP A 347 15.61 29.97 18.74
C ASP A 347 16.09 29.59 17.33
N ASN A 348 16.01 28.31 17.00
CA ASN A 348 16.37 27.77 15.68
C ASN A 348 15.54 26.55 15.32
N LEU A 349 15.40 26.27 14.02
CA LEU A 349 14.78 25.08 13.47
C LEU A 349 15.86 24.15 12.88
N PRO A 350 16.42 23.23 13.68
CA PRO A 350 17.50 22.36 13.24
C PRO A 350 17.05 21.42 12.12
N PHE A 351 17.92 21.19 11.14
CA PHE A 351 17.72 20.26 10.02
C PHE A 351 16.53 20.55 9.10
N ILE A 352 15.94 21.75 9.15
CA ILE A 352 14.74 22.09 8.38
C ILE A 352 14.95 21.92 6.86
N ALA A 353 16.14 22.25 6.35
CA ALA A 353 16.51 22.10 4.95
C ALA A 353 16.58 20.63 4.49
N LYS A 354 16.77 19.70 5.44
CA LYS A 354 16.81 18.25 5.19
C LYS A 354 15.44 17.60 5.33
N PHE A 355 14.39 18.38 5.64
CA PHE A 355 13.03 17.88 5.70
C PHE A 355 12.52 17.64 4.27
N PRO A 356 12.12 16.40 3.89
CA PRO A 356 11.77 16.09 2.50
C PRO A 356 10.64 16.95 1.92
N ASN A 357 9.70 17.37 2.77
CA ASN A 357 8.50 18.11 2.37
C ASN A 357 8.60 19.60 2.70
N ILE A 358 9.81 20.15 2.81
CA ILE A 358 10.04 21.56 3.13
C ILE A 358 9.37 22.50 2.12
N ARG A 359 9.27 22.10 0.84
CA ARG A 359 8.59 22.88 -0.21
C ARG A 359 7.14 23.18 0.15
N PHE A 360 6.40 22.20 0.63
CA PHE A 360 5.01 22.40 1.06
C PHE A 360 4.86 23.40 2.20
N LEU A 361 5.89 23.55 3.06
CA LEU A 361 5.89 24.56 4.12
C LEU A 361 6.28 25.95 3.58
N LEU A 362 7.17 26.01 2.58
CA LEU A 362 7.59 27.25 1.93
C LEU A 362 6.54 27.84 0.98
N ASP A 363 5.76 26.97 0.32
CA ASP A 363 4.70 27.35 -0.62
C ASP A 363 3.42 27.81 0.10
N ASP A 364 3.25 27.47 1.39
CA ASP A 364 2.14 27.97 2.19
C ASP A 364 2.34 29.47 2.50
N PRO A 365 1.33 30.33 2.26
CA PRO A 365 1.50 31.77 2.37
C PRO A 365 1.76 32.25 3.80
N ILE A 366 1.32 31.53 4.83
CA ILE A 366 1.50 31.96 6.23
C ILE A 366 2.77 31.34 6.79
N VAL A 367 2.95 30.03 6.63
CA VAL A 367 4.12 29.33 7.15
C VAL A 367 5.38 29.75 6.40
N GLY A 368 5.30 29.94 5.08
CA GLY A 368 6.42 30.37 4.24
C GLY A 368 6.91 31.79 4.57
N GLU A 369 6.04 32.68 5.04
CA GLU A 369 6.43 34.02 5.51
C GLU A 369 7.20 33.97 6.83
N VAL A 370 6.78 33.11 7.77
CA VAL A 370 7.37 33.04 9.11
C VAL A 370 8.64 32.18 9.15
N LEU A 371 8.72 31.14 8.32
CA LEU A 371 9.80 30.15 8.36
C LEU A 371 11.20 30.77 8.26
N PRO A 372 11.50 31.71 7.32
CA PRO A 372 12.84 32.33 7.24
C PRO A 372 13.27 33.05 8.51
N ASP A 373 12.33 33.62 9.28
CA ASP A 373 12.62 34.37 10.52
C ASP A 373 12.91 33.46 11.72
N LEU A 374 12.48 32.20 11.66
CA LEU A 374 12.64 31.20 12.73
C LEU A 374 13.91 30.36 12.62
N VAL A 375 14.58 30.38 11.45
CA VAL A 375 15.80 29.62 11.19
C VAL A 375 17.02 30.53 11.38
N ARG A 376 18.06 30.04 12.05
CA ARG A 376 19.28 30.80 12.33
C ARG A 376 20.54 30.00 12.01
N GLY A 377 21.65 30.71 11.84
CA GLY A 377 22.98 30.11 11.73
C GLY A 377 23.18 29.27 10.48
N GLU A 378 23.76 28.08 10.64
CA GLU A 378 24.08 27.17 9.54
C GLU A 378 22.82 26.59 8.87
N ASP A 379 21.76 26.30 9.63
CA ASP A 379 20.51 25.77 9.09
C ASP A 379 19.83 26.76 8.11
N TYR A 380 20.00 28.07 8.34
CA TYR A 380 19.49 29.10 7.43
C TYR A 380 20.27 29.10 6.10
N LEU A 381 21.58 28.91 6.16
CA LEU A 381 22.41 28.77 4.95
C LEU A 381 22.05 27.49 4.19
N GLU A 382 21.84 26.36 4.89
CA GLU A 382 21.37 25.12 4.26
C GLU A 382 20.00 25.32 3.59
N LEU A 383 19.08 26.05 4.22
CA LEU A 383 17.77 26.37 3.66
C LEU A 383 17.89 27.20 2.38
N LEU A 384 18.75 28.24 2.38
CA LEU A 384 18.99 29.05 1.18
C LEU A 384 19.59 28.22 0.04
N VAL A 385 20.54 27.33 0.35
CA VAL A 385 21.12 26.41 -0.64
C VAL A 385 20.02 25.52 -1.21
N PHE A 386 19.16 24.94 -0.37
CA PHE A 386 18.02 24.15 -0.83
C PHE A 386 17.12 24.95 -1.79
N CYS A 387 16.74 26.17 -1.44
CA CYS A 387 15.88 27.01 -2.28
C CYS A 387 16.54 27.33 -3.63
N LEU A 388 17.84 27.65 -3.64
CA LEU A 388 18.57 27.93 -4.88
C LEU A 388 18.69 26.69 -5.77
N GLU A 389 19.02 25.52 -5.20
CA GLU A 389 19.08 24.27 -5.95
C GLU A 389 17.71 23.83 -6.48
N ASP A 390 16.64 24.14 -5.76
CA ASP A 390 15.27 23.91 -6.22
C ASP A 390 14.91 24.80 -7.41
N MET A 391 15.19 26.10 -7.31
CA MET A 391 14.98 27.05 -8.40
C MET A 391 15.78 26.65 -9.64
N ASP A 392 17.05 26.28 -9.47
CA ASP A 392 17.92 25.82 -10.57
C ASP A 392 17.32 24.59 -11.27
N ARG A 393 16.91 23.57 -10.51
CA ARG A 393 16.28 22.37 -11.06
C ARG A 393 15.01 22.68 -11.86
N ARG A 394 14.15 23.55 -11.32
CA ARG A 394 12.89 23.97 -11.95
C ARG A 394 13.09 24.85 -13.18
N MET A 395 14.19 25.59 -13.25
CA MET A 395 14.57 26.37 -14.42
C MET A 395 15.34 25.57 -15.48
N GLY A 396 15.67 24.29 -15.20
CA GLY A 396 16.49 23.48 -16.11
C GLY A 396 17.92 24.03 -16.25
N VAL A 397 18.46 24.59 -15.16
CA VAL A 397 19.83 25.08 -15.10
C VAL A 397 20.58 24.42 -13.95
N GLN A 398 21.90 24.43 -14.03
CA GLN A 398 22.75 23.91 -12.96
C GLN A 398 23.92 24.84 -12.71
N TRP A 399 24.19 25.16 -11.45
CA TRP A 399 25.38 25.89 -11.04
C TRP A 399 26.64 25.02 -11.18
N ASN A 400 27.67 25.53 -11.87
CA ASN A 400 28.99 24.92 -11.89
C ASN A 400 29.97 25.73 -11.03
N PRO A 401 30.49 25.17 -9.93
CA PRO A 401 31.43 25.87 -9.06
C PRO A 401 32.78 26.16 -9.74
N ASP A 402 33.20 25.34 -10.70
CA ASP A 402 34.49 25.49 -11.38
C ASP A 402 34.47 26.64 -12.39
N SER A 403 33.35 26.81 -13.10
CA SER A 403 33.18 27.90 -14.09
C SER A 403 32.54 29.15 -13.50
N GLN A 404 32.04 29.10 -12.26
CA GLN A 404 31.27 30.18 -11.62
C GLN A 404 30.13 30.70 -12.50
N SER A 405 29.46 29.79 -13.20
CA SER A 405 28.35 30.11 -14.11
C SER A 405 27.29 29.02 -14.07
N HIS A 406 26.06 29.40 -14.41
CA HIS A 406 24.99 28.42 -14.65
C HIS A 406 25.12 27.89 -16.08
N PHE A 407 24.74 26.65 -16.30
CA PHE A 407 24.61 26.05 -17.63
C PHE A 407 23.22 25.45 -17.78
N SER A 408 22.70 25.46 -19.01
CA SER A 408 21.42 24.82 -19.31
C SER A 408 21.58 23.31 -19.37
N THR A 409 20.60 22.58 -18.85
CA THR A 409 20.53 21.12 -18.96
C THR A 409 19.81 20.64 -20.24
N ALA A 410 19.30 21.58 -21.07
CA ALA A 410 18.62 21.28 -22.32
C ALA A 410 19.60 20.82 -23.43
N LEU A 411 19.11 19.92 -24.30
CA LEU A 411 19.89 19.24 -25.34
C LEU A 411 20.22 20.12 -26.56
N ASP A 412 19.44 21.19 -26.80
CA ASP A 412 19.58 21.98 -28.02
C ASP A 412 19.96 23.45 -27.72
N PRO A 413 21.24 23.84 -27.86
CA PRO A 413 21.68 25.21 -27.72
C PRO A 413 21.20 26.13 -28.86
N SER A 414 20.49 25.57 -29.87
CA SER A 414 20.01 26.31 -31.05
C SER A 414 18.57 26.81 -30.94
N GLU A 415 17.80 26.37 -29.93
CA GLU A 415 16.41 26.81 -29.69
C GLU A 415 16.19 27.26 -28.23
N THR A 416 17.17 27.93 -27.63
CA THR A 416 16.97 28.49 -26.29
C THR A 416 16.34 29.88 -26.39
N ILE A 417 15.14 30.02 -25.81
CA ILE A 417 14.47 31.30 -25.51
C ILE A 417 15.40 32.33 -24.83
N TRP A 418 16.48 31.86 -24.21
CA TRP A 418 17.53 32.64 -23.55
C TRP A 418 18.28 33.61 -24.48
N GLU A 419 18.32 33.37 -25.81
CA GLU A 419 18.88 34.32 -26.78
C GLU A 419 18.16 35.68 -26.78
N ALA A 420 16.86 35.68 -26.50
CA ALA A 420 16.08 36.91 -26.43
C ALA A 420 16.38 37.74 -25.17
N PHE A 421 17.13 37.18 -24.20
CA PHE A 421 17.43 37.80 -22.92
C PHE A 421 18.92 38.16 -22.75
N ASP A 422 19.74 38.04 -23.80
CA ASP A 422 21.18 38.40 -23.76
C ASP A 422 21.41 39.89 -23.38
N ASP A 423 20.41 40.76 -23.62
CA ASP A 423 20.42 42.17 -23.24
C ASP A 423 19.90 42.44 -21.81
N GLN A 424 19.43 41.43 -21.08
CA GLN A 424 18.93 41.54 -19.71
C GLN A 424 19.98 41.14 -18.68
N LEU A 425 19.87 41.64 -17.46
CA LEU A 425 20.73 41.31 -16.30
C LEU A 425 20.48 39.88 -15.75
N LEU A 426 20.12 38.93 -16.61
CA LEU A 426 19.99 37.53 -16.22
C LEU A 426 21.40 36.90 -16.07
N PRO A 427 21.54 35.88 -15.22
CA PRO A 427 22.81 35.15 -15.10
C PRO A 427 23.24 34.63 -16.48
N LYS A 428 24.49 34.88 -16.87
CA LYS A 428 25.02 34.37 -18.14
C LYS A 428 25.05 32.85 -18.10
N ILE A 429 24.22 32.21 -18.91
CA ILE A 429 24.17 30.75 -19.06
C ILE A 429 25.24 30.34 -20.09
N ASP A 430 26.23 29.56 -19.67
CA ASP A 430 27.25 29.02 -20.61
C ASP A 430 26.64 27.84 -21.40
N ARG A 431 26.82 27.84 -22.73
CA ARG A 431 26.14 26.92 -23.67
C ARG A 431 26.85 25.57 -23.84
N LYS A 432 27.64 25.15 -22.86
CA LYS A 432 28.32 23.84 -22.94
C LYS A 432 27.38 22.74 -22.47
N SER A 433 26.83 22.01 -23.42
CA SER A 433 26.12 20.75 -23.17
C SER A 433 27.08 19.74 -22.53
N ILE A 434 26.80 19.35 -21.30
CA ILE A 434 27.30 18.11 -20.71
C ILE A 434 26.19 17.07 -20.94
N ASP A 435 26.54 15.80 -21.16
CA ASP A 435 25.61 14.65 -21.31
C ASP A 435 24.73 14.38 -20.06
N SER A 436 24.42 15.41 -19.26
CA SER A 436 23.68 15.36 -18.01
C SER A 436 22.17 15.27 -18.23
N ASP A 437 21.55 14.45 -17.38
CA ASP A 437 20.15 14.00 -17.37
C ASP A 437 19.11 15.10 -17.69
N HIS A 438 18.62 15.10 -18.94
CA HIS A 438 17.72 16.09 -19.53
C HIS A 438 16.30 16.11 -18.92
N GLY A 439 15.99 15.13 -18.06
CA GLY A 439 14.67 14.98 -17.42
C GLY A 439 14.44 15.75 -16.13
N GLY A 440 15.48 16.44 -15.63
CA GLY A 440 15.43 17.07 -14.31
C GLY A 440 14.34 18.13 -14.14
N GLN A 441 14.10 18.95 -15.17
CA GLN A 441 13.15 20.06 -15.10
C GLN A 441 11.70 19.59 -15.08
N LEU A 442 11.28 18.80 -16.08
CA LEU A 442 9.92 18.27 -16.16
C LEU A 442 9.57 17.47 -14.91
N TYR A 443 10.49 16.65 -14.41
CA TYR A 443 10.26 15.89 -13.19
C TYR A 443 10.20 16.75 -11.92
N ALA A 444 11.03 17.80 -11.83
CA ALA A 444 10.97 18.76 -10.73
C ALA A 444 9.62 19.49 -10.72
N GLU A 445 9.14 19.94 -11.88
CA GLU A 445 7.83 20.59 -12.02
C GLU A 445 6.68 19.61 -11.75
N LEU A 446 6.75 18.37 -12.22
CA LEU A 446 5.78 17.32 -11.86
C LEU A 446 5.74 17.07 -10.35
N TYR A 447 6.90 17.04 -9.69
CA TYR A 447 6.98 16.83 -8.25
C TYR A 447 6.34 17.98 -7.46
N VAL A 448 6.45 19.22 -7.95
CA VAL A 448 5.88 20.41 -7.28
C VAL A 448 4.39 20.59 -7.63
N HIS A 449 4.00 20.36 -8.88
CA HIS A 449 2.70 20.74 -9.40
C HIS A 449 1.77 19.58 -9.74
N GLY A 450 2.28 18.35 -9.87
CA GLY A 450 1.49 17.20 -10.29
C GLY A 450 0.39 16.77 -9.30
N CYS A 451 0.53 17.10 -8.01
CA CYS A 451 -0.51 16.88 -7.00
C CYS A 451 -1.40 18.11 -6.75
N SER A 452 -1.28 19.17 -7.57
CA SER A 452 -2.04 20.41 -7.37
C SER A 452 -3.54 20.19 -7.58
N LYS A 453 -4.34 20.88 -6.76
CA LYS A 453 -5.79 21.03 -6.91
C LYS A 453 -6.18 22.15 -7.87
N SER A 454 -5.23 22.92 -8.39
CA SER A 454 -5.51 24.02 -9.31
C SER A 454 -5.41 23.55 -10.77
N PRO A 455 -6.49 23.64 -11.56
CA PRO A 455 -6.47 23.31 -13.00
C PRO A 455 -5.40 24.11 -13.76
N ALA A 456 -5.20 25.38 -13.41
CA ALA A 456 -4.19 26.24 -14.04
C ALA A 456 -2.76 25.76 -13.74
N THR A 457 -2.53 25.23 -12.54
CA THR A 457 -1.22 24.67 -12.17
C THR A 457 -0.93 23.36 -12.87
N LEU A 458 -1.93 22.48 -13.01
CA LEU A 458 -1.82 21.28 -13.84
C LEU A 458 -1.67 21.62 -15.32
N GLY A 459 -2.31 22.68 -15.80
CA GLY A 459 -2.14 23.20 -17.16
C GLY A 459 -0.69 23.55 -17.48
N ARG A 460 0.05 24.15 -16.53
CA ARG A 460 1.50 24.41 -16.71
C ARG A 460 2.31 23.12 -16.87
N VAL A 461 1.92 22.04 -16.21
CA VAL A 461 2.54 20.72 -16.39
C VAL A 461 2.25 20.19 -17.80
N VAL A 462 1.03 20.38 -18.31
CA VAL A 462 0.67 20.03 -19.69
C VAL A 462 1.51 20.81 -20.70
N ASP A 463 1.68 22.11 -20.51
CA ASP A 463 2.51 22.95 -21.38
C ASP A 463 3.96 22.42 -21.40
N LEU A 464 4.52 22.08 -20.23
CA LEU A 464 5.85 21.47 -20.14
C LEU A 464 5.93 20.09 -20.81
N LEU A 465 4.88 19.27 -20.74
CA LEU A 465 4.86 17.99 -21.45
C LEU A 465 4.93 18.19 -22.97
N ASN A 466 4.27 19.23 -23.50
CA ASN A 466 4.35 19.59 -24.91
C ASN A 466 5.74 20.11 -25.29
N ASP A 467 6.37 20.92 -24.43
CA ASP A 467 7.73 21.42 -24.64
C ASP A 467 8.79 20.29 -24.64
N HIS A 468 8.54 19.23 -23.87
CA HIS A 468 9.39 18.06 -23.77
C HIS A 468 8.98 16.90 -24.70
N ASP A 469 8.01 17.10 -25.60
CA ASP A 469 7.60 16.07 -26.55
C ASP A 469 8.79 15.62 -27.41
N GLY A 470 8.93 14.30 -27.58
CA GLY A 470 10.06 13.66 -28.25
C GLY A 470 11.36 13.57 -27.44
N GLN A 471 11.44 14.14 -26.23
CA GLN A 471 12.63 14.09 -25.38
C GLN A 471 12.62 12.89 -24.41
N SER A 472 13.03 11.72 -24.89
CA SER A 472 12.97 10.50 -24.08
C SER A 472 13.95 10.47 -22.91
N GLN A 473 13.49 10.04 -21.73
CA GLN A 473 14.23 9.97 -20.47
C GLN A 473 14.41 8.53 -19.99
N LYS A 474 15.57 8.20 -19.41
CA LYS A 474 15.81 6.85 -18.86
C LYS A 474 15.11 6.68 -17.51
N ILE A 475 14.36 5.59 -17.38
CA ILE A 475 13.63 5.24 -16.16
C ILE A 475 14.11 3.91 -15.58
N VAL A 476 14.01 3.79 -14.26
CA VAL A 476 14.26 2.58 -13.50
C VAL A 476 12.93 2.09 -12.94
N THR A 477 12.61 0.83 -13.18
CA THR A 477 11.40 0.18 -12.64
C THR A 477 11.65 -0.49 -11.30
N HIS A 478 10.72 -0.30 -10.37
CA HIS A 478 10.64 -1.07 -9.14
C HIS A 478 9.37 -1.93 -9.18
N LEU A 479 9.53 -3.26 -9.22
CA LEU A 479 8.41 -4.19 -9.10
C LEU A 479 8.35 -4.71 -7.66
N ASP A 480 7.64 -3.98 -6.80
CA ASP A 480 7.55 -4.25 -5.36
C ASP A 480 6.93 -5.60 -5.01
N TYR A 481 6.23 -6.23 -5.95
CA TYR A 481 5.31 -7.31 -5.65
C TYR A 481 5.87 -8.73 -5.88
N ASN A 482 6.87 -8.94 -6.74
CA ASN A 482 7.35 -10.29 -7.01
C ASN A 482 8.78 -10.33 -7.58
N ALA A 483 9.77 -10.34 -6.69
CA ALA A 483 11.17 -10.54 -7.05
C ALA A 483 11.38 -11.79 -7.93
N GLY A 484 10.54 -12.84 -7.78
CA GLY A 484 10.62 -14.07 -8.58
C GLY A 484 10.23 -13.88 -10.05
N ARG A 485 9.22 -13.06 -10.37
CA ARG A 485 8.87 -12.71 -11.76
C ARG A 485 9.91 -11.79 -12.38
N LEU A 486 10.43 -10.83 -11.61
CA LEU A 486 11.58 -10.01 -12.02
C LEU A 486 12.78 -10.88 -12.38
N CYS A 487 13.13 -11.84 -11.52
CA CYS A 487 14.22 -12.78 -11.79
C CYS A 487 13.93 -13.66 -13.01
N GLU A 488 12.69 -14.12 -13.20
CA GLU A 488 12.31 -14.88 -14.40
C GLU A 488 12.41 -14.01 -15.66
N PHE A 489 11.97 -12.76 -15.59
CA PHE A 489 12.01 -11.81 -16.70
C PHE A 489 13.46 -11.41 -17.03
N HIS A 490 14.27 -11.06 -16.04
CA HIS A 490 15.71 -10.78 -16.20
C HIS A 490 16.53 -12.00 -16.62
N SER A 491 16.12 -13.22 -16.24
CA SER A 491 16.78 -14.44 -16.73
C SER A 491 16.46 -14.75 -18.19
N LYS A 492 15.33 -14.26 -18.71
CA LYS A 492 14.97 -14.34 -20.14
C LYS A 492 15.57 -13.18 -20.94
N PHE A 493 15.66 -11.99 -20.35
CA PHE A 493 16.14 -10.76 -20.99
C PHE A 493 17.24 -10.12 -20.13
N GLY A 494 18.50 -10.36 -20.49
CA GLY A 494 19.67 -9.92 -19.71
C GLY A 494 19.89 -8.40 -19.65
N SER A 495 19.18 -7.62 -20.46
CA SER A 495 19.34 -6.17 -20.61
C SER A 495 18.04 -5.46 -21.02
N LEU A 496 16.96 -5.65 -20.26
CA LEU A 496 15.75 -4.85 -20.45
C LEU A 496 16.04 -3.39 -20.08
N GLU A 497 15.87 -2.49 -21.03
CA GLU A 497 15.93 -1.06 -20.79
C GLU A 497 14.56 -0.43 -21.07
N LEU A 498 14.20 0.52 -20.23
CA LEU A 498 12.93 1.25 -20.29
C LEU A 498 13.22 2.74 -20.35
N ARG A 499 12.44 3.45 -21.18
CA ARG A 499 12.49 4.91 -21.26
C ARG A 499 11.07 5.47 -21.22
N TRP A 500 10.94 6.60 -20.55
CA TRP A 500 9.77 7.45 -20.60
C TRP A 500 9.90 8.39 -21.79
N VAL A 501 8.85 8.48 -22.60
CA VAL A 501 8.70 9.47 -23.66
C VAL A 501 7.61 10.43 -23.20
N PRO A 502 7.96 11.66 -22.74
CA PRO A 502 6.98 12.67 -22.38
C PRO A 502 6.04 12.96 -23.55
N GLU A 503 4.75 12.95 -23.27
CA GLU A 503 3.70 13.20 -24.26
C GLU A 503 2.44 13.63 -23.50
N HIS A 504 1.74 14.66 -23.99
CA HIS A 504 0.48 15.09 -23.39
C HIS A 504 -0.65 14.16 -23.81
N SER A 505 -1.32 13.57 -22.81
CA SER A 505 -2.54 12.76 -22.98
C SER A 505 -2.46 11.76 -24.16
N PRO A 506 -1.47 10.84 -24.16
CA PRO A 506 -1.29 9.89 -25.24
C PRO A 506 -2.54 9.04 -25.51
N ILE A 507 -3.37 8.84 -24.49
CA ILE A 507 -4.66 8.17 -24.61
C ILE A 507 -5.82 9.12 -24.32
N GLU A 508 -6.85 9.03 -25.17
CA GLU A 508 -8.10 9.76 -25.01
C GLU A 508 -9.27 8.79 -24.85
N PHE A 509 -10.29 9.16 -24.08
CA PHE A 509 -11.52 8.36 -24.01
C PHE A 509 -12.50 8.80 -25.10
N PHE A 510 -13.17 7.83 -25.74
CA PHE A 510 -14.09 8.07 -26.85
C PHE A 510 -15.16 9.14 -26.55
N ASN A 511 -15.63 9.19 -25.30
CA ASN A 511 -16.67 10.12 -24.85
C ASN A 511 -16.15 11.50 -24.40
N SER A 512 -14.83 11.73 -24.44
CA SER A 512 -14.17 12.93 -23.94
C SER A 512 -12.87 13.22 -24.70
N GLN A 513 -12.97 13.24 -26.03
CA GLN A 513 -11.85 13.51 -26.91
C GLN A 513 -11.37 14.96 -26.75
N ILE A 514 -10.06 15.15 -26.87
CA ILE A 514 -9.43 16.45 -26.78
C ILE A 514 -9.61 17.17 -28.12
N PRO A 515 -10.07 18.42 -28.14
CA PRO A 515 -10.17 19.19 -29.38
C PRO A 515 -8.80 19.32 -30.07
N ALA A 516 -8.76 19.11 -31.39
CA ALA A 516 -7.53 19.22 -32.19
C ALA A 516 -6.88 20.62 -32.17
N LEU A 517 -7.64 21.66 -31.82
CA LEU A 517 -7.12 22.96 -31.44
C LEU A 517 -7.63 23.29 -30.05
N HIS A 518 -6.71 23.46 -29.11
CA HIS A 518 -7.04 23.99 -27.81
C HIS A 518 -7.19 25.51 -27.88
N ASP A 519 -8.40 26.00 -27.63
CA ASP A 519 -8.62 27.42 -27.37
C ASP A 519 -8.17 27.73 -25.94
N SER A 520 -7.12 28.53 -25.79
CA SER A 520 -6.61 28.95 -24.46
C SER A 520 -7.58 29.84 -23.68
N SER A 521 -8.69 30.25 -24.29
CA SER A 521 -9.78 30.95 -23.61
C SER A 521 -10.79 30.00 -22.95
N GLU A 522 -10.77 28.71 -23.28
CA GLU A 522 -11.63 27.71 -22.62
C GLU A 522 -10.95 27.17 -21.34
N PRO A 523 -11.71 26.98 -20.24
CA PRO A 523 -11.16 26.43 -19.02
C PRO A 523 -10.70 24.99 -19.22
N MET A 524 -9.53 24.67 -18.65
CA MET A 524 -9.00 23.31 -18.64
C MET A 524 -10.00 22.35 -17.98
N THR A 525 -10.34 21.28 -18.67
CA THR A 525 -11.20 20.20 -18.18
C THR A 525 -10.35 19.01 -17.72
N PRO A 526 -10.87 18.08 -16.91
CA PRO A 526 -10.12 16.88 -16.52
C PRO A 526 -9.62 16.07 -17.72
N SER A 527 -10.39 16.00 -18.81
CA SER A 527 -9.97 15.37 -20.06
C SER A 527 -8.81 16.10 -20.74
N THR A 528 -8.84 17.43 -20.84
CA THR A 528 -7.74 18.19 -21.49
C THR A 528 -6.48 18.20 -20.62
N LEU A 529 -6.60 18.01 -19.32
CA LEU A 529 -5.47 17.78 -18.41
C LEU A 529 -4.93 16.34 -18.45
N GLY A 530 -5.56 15.43 -19.22
CA GLY A 530 -5.15 14.04 -19.31
C GLY A 530 -5.41 13.23 -18.03
N LEU A 531 -6.43 13.60 -17.24
CA LEU A 531 -6.74 12.95 -15.97
C LEU A 531 -7.50 11.63 -16.17
N ILE A 532 -6.95 10.55 -15.61
CA ILE A 532 -7.49 9.20 -15.65
C ILE A 532 -7.73 8.73 -14.22
N ARG A 533 -8.85 8.05 -14.01
CA ARG A 533 -9.10 7.29 -12.80
C ARG A 533 -9.03 5.80 -13.11
N ALA A 534 -8.24 5.06 -12.32
CA ALA A 534 -8.18 3.61 -12.39
C ALA A 534 -8.81 2.99 -11.15
N ARG A 535 -9.90 2.24 -11.34
CA ARG A 535 -10.68 1.61 -10.26
C ARG A 535 -10.49 0.11 -10.26
N LEU A 536 -10.16 -0.48 -9.12
CA LEU A 536 -9.98 -1.93 -9.05
C LEU A 536 -11.32 -2.65 -9.34
N ILE A 537 -11.32 -3.65 -10.20
CA ILE A 537 -12.51 -4.46 -10.48
C ILE A 537 -12.50 -5.67 -9.53
N ILE A 538 -13.53 -5.74 -8.69
CA ILE A 538 -13.79 -6.87 -7.78
C ILE A 538 -15.14 -7.46 -8.14
N HIS A 539 -15.21 -8.78 -8.31
CA HIS A 539 -16.42 -9.51 -8.73
C HIS A 539 -17.09 -8.95 -10.00
N GLY A 540 -16.28 -8.41 -10.93
CA GLY A 540 -16.76 -7.79 -12.17
C GLY A 540 -17.29 -6.37 -12.02
N VAL A 541 -17.21 -5.78 -10.82
CA VAL A 541 -17.68 -4.42 -10.53
C VAL A 541 -16.49 -3.51 -10.19
N PRO A 542 -16.33 -2.36 -10.88
CA PRO A 542 -15.36 -1.33 -10.50
C PRO A 542 -15.69 -0.80 -9.09
N GLN A 543 -14.73 -0.90 -8.19
CA GLN A 543 -14.89 -0.46 -6.81
C GLN A 543 -14.72 1.04 -6.67
N MET A 544 -15.24 1.59 -5.57
CA MET A 544 -15.01 2.96 -5.13
C MET A 544 -14.29 2.90 -3.78
N GLY A 545 -13.43 3.88 -3.46
CA GLY A 545 -12.70 3.91 -2.20
C GLY A 545 -11.19 3.85 -2.35
N ILE A 546 -10.55 3.35 -1.30
CA ILE A 546 -9.12 3.55 -0.97
C ILE A 546 -8.15 2.97 -2.00
N ASP A 547 -8.60 2.03 -2.84
CA ASP A 547 -7.79 1.40 -3.90
C ASP A 547 -7.88 2.12 -5.26
N ASN A 548 -8.62 3.23 -5.34
CA ASN A 548 -8.71 4.04 -6.55
C ASN A 548 -7.42 4.82 -6.79
N LEU A 549 -7.02 4.86 -8.06
CA LEU A 549 -5.87 5.65 -8.48
C LEU A 549 -6.35 6.87 -9.25
N HIS A 550 -5.89 8.04 -8.84
CA HIS A 550 -6.13 9.32 -9.48
C HIS A 550 -4.86 9.75 -10.19
N LEU A 551 -4.89 9.70 -11.51
CA LEU A 551 -3.70 9.70 -12.35
C LEU A 551 -3.75 10.85 -13.33
N MET A 552 -2.61 11.48 -13.58
CA MET A 552 -2.39 12.37 -14.72
C MET A 552 -1.51 11.65 -15.73
N GLN A 553 -1.92 11.60 -16.99
CA GLN A 553 -1.07 11.05 -18.05
C GLN A 553 0.09 11.99 -18.34
N VAL A 554 1.31 11.45 -18.33
CA VAL A 554 2.54 12.23 -18.56
C VAL A 554 3.40 11.64 -19.67
N GLY A 555 2.93 10.62 -20.38
CA GLY A 555 3.51 10.16 -21.63
C GLY A 555 3.47 8.66 -21.85
N CYS A 556 4.29 8.19 -22.77
CA CYS A 556 4.40 6.79 -23.18
C CYS A 556 5.64 6.11 -22.59
N MET A 557 5.59 4.78 -22.48
CA MET A 557 6.78 3.99 -22.14
C MET A 557 7.24 3.14 -23.33
N ASP A 558 8.52 3.20 -23.62
CA ASP A 558 9.20 2.36 -24.60
C ASP A 558 10.11 1.35 -23.90
N MET A 559 10.29 0.19 -24.53
CA MET A 559 11.17 -0.87 -24.07
C MET A 559 12.09 -1.39 -25.17
N ARG A 560 13.27 -1.91 -24.78
CA ARG A 560 14.15 -2.69 -25.65
C ARG A 560 14.83 -3.81 -24.86
N TYR A 561 15.18 -4.93 -25.51
CA TYR A 561 15.81 -6.07 -24.84
C TYR A 561 17.33 -6.11 -24.99
N GLY A 562 17.95 -4.96 -25.23
CA GLY A 562 19.39 -4.76 -25.19
C GLY A 562 19.80 -3.45 -25.86
N PRO A 563 21.06 -3.04 -25.70
CA PRO A 563 21.54 -1.75 -26.21
C PRO A 563 21.50 -1.65 -27.74
N ASP A 564 21.58 -2.79 -28.43
CA ASP A 564 21.62 -2.88 -29.89
C ASP A 564 20.23 -3.11 -30.52
N GLU A 565 19.20 -3.33 -29.71
CA GLU A 565 17.83 -3.52 -30.19
C GLU A 565 17.09 -2.19 -30.38
N PRO A 566 16.19 -2.09 -31.38
CA PRO A 566 15.37 -0.92 -31.56
C PRO A 566 14.40 -0.76 -30.38
N TRP A 567 14.14 0.50 -30.00
CA TRP A 567 13.07 0.83 -29.07
C TRP A 567 11.72 0.43 -29.65
N GLN A 568 10.89 -0.18 -28.81
CA GLN A 568 9.55 -0.64 -29.16
C GLN A 568 8.54 -0.18 -28.11
N SER A 569 7.32 0.05 -28.59
CA SER A 569 6.16 0.40 -27.79
C SER A 569 5.90 -0.66 -26.70
N SER A 570 5.87 -0.25 -25.42
CA SER A 570 5.73 -1.22 -24.32
C SER A 570 4.29 -1.69 -24.03
N GLY A 571 3.27 -0.99 -24.54
CA GLY A 571 1.87 -1.14 -24.12
C GLY A 571 1.52 -0.44 -22.81
N TYR A 572 2.49 0.25 -22.18
CA TYR A 572 2.27 1.03 -20.96
C TYR A 572 2.27 2.53 -21.26
N ILE A 573 1.41 3.24 -20.53
CA ILE A 573 1.50 4.69 -20.36
C ILE A 573 2.21 5.02 -19.06
N VAL A 574 2.89 6.16 -19.05
CA VAL A 574 3.50 6.75 -17.87
C VAL A 574 2.51 7.74 -17.28
N VAL A 575 2.25 7.60 -15.99
CA VAL A 575 1.25 8.38 -15.26
C VAL A 575 1.83 8.91 -13.96
N TRP A 576 1.39 10.10 -13.56
CA TRP A 576 1.66 10.68 -12.26
C TRP A 576 0.49 10.42 -11.32
N ASP A 577 0.75 9.82 -10.16
CA ASP A 577 -0.24 9.69 -9.10
C ASP A 577 -0.43 11.03 -8.39
N ARG A 578 -1.59 11.65 -8.59
CA ARG A 578 -1.93 12.95 -8.03
C ARG A 578 -2.13 12.91 -6.51
N HIS A 579 -2.44 11.75 -5.94
CA HIS A 579 -2.64 11.60 -4.51
C HIS A 579 -1.31 11.37 -3.79
N TYR A 580 -0.45 10.49 -4.30
CA TYR A 580 0.80 10.12 -3.62
C TYR A 580 2.05 10.84 -4.13
N GLY A 581 2.00 11.53 -5.27
CA GLY A 581 3.16 12.22 -5.85
C GLY A 581 4.21 11.26 -6.40
N GLU A 582 3.76 10.24 -7.14
CA GLU A 582 4.60 9.13 -7.58
C GLU A 582 4.45 8.88 -9.09
N LEU A 583 5.56 8.57 -9.76
CA LEU A 583 5.54 8.17 -11.17
C LEU A 583 5.27 6.67 -11.28
N LEU A 584 4.28 6.29 -12.09
CA LEU A 584 3.85 4.91 -12.28
C LEU A 584 3.78 4.57 -13.78
N GLY A 585 3.90 3.27 -14.09
CA GLY A 585 3.57 2.72 -15.40
C GLY A 585 2.28 1.91 -15.31
N LEU A 586 1.27 2.26 -16.12
CA LEU A 586 -0.02 1.58 -16.18
C LEU A 586 -0.16 0.84 -17.52
N TYR A 587 -0.46 -0.47 -17.47
CA TYR A 587 -0.66 -1.26 -18.68
C TYR A 587 -2.05 -1.01 -19.26
N VAL A 588 -2.06 -0.64 -20.53
CA VAL A 588 -3.27 -0.30 -21.29
C VAL A 588 -3.36 -1.11 -22.59
N GLY A 589 -2.30 -1.87 -22.93
CA GLY A 589 -2.20 -2.70 -24.14
C GLY A 589 -1.82 -1.90 -25.38
N GLN A 590 -2.26 -0.65 -25.46
CA GLN A 590 -1.92 0.32 -26.50
C GLN A 590 -1.45 1.62 -25.86
N ASN A 591 -0.35 2.19 -26.36
CA ASN A 591 0.29 3.35 -25.73
C ASN A 591 -0.35 4.68 -26.15
N THR A 592 -0.92 4.76 -27.37
CA THR A 592 -1.48 5.99 -27.93
C THR A 592 -2.83 5.76 -28.63
N GLY A 593 -3.69 6.78 -28.63
CA GLY A 593 -4.94 6.82 -29.38
C GLY A 593 -6.21 6.81 -28.52
N VAL A 594 -7.36 6.62 -29.17
CA VAL A 594 -8.66 6.68 -28.51
C VAL A 594 -9.07 5.30 -27.99
N ILE A 595 -9.43 5.23 -26.69
CA ILE A 595 -9.94 4.01 -26.04
C ILE A 595 -11.37 4.21 -25.52
N ASP A 596 -12.07 3.10 -25.33
CA ASP A 596 -13.33 3.11 -24.58
C ASP A 596 -13.05 3.11 -23.07
N SER A 597 -13.90 3.79 -22.30
CA SER A 597 -13.89 3.61 -20.85
C SER A 597 -14.28 2.17 -20.52
N GLY A 598 -13.49 1.48 -19.72
CA GLY A 598 -13.64 0.04 -19.59
C GLY A 598 -12.53 -0.66 -18.84
N PRO A 599 -12.61 -1.99 -18.72
CA PRO A 599 -11.57 -2.80 -18.12
C PRO A 599 -10.27 -2.74 -18.94
N ALA A 600 -9.18 -2.34 -18.30
CA ALA A 600 -7.84 -2.41 -18.87
C ALA A 600 -7.32 -3.86 -18.90
N PRO A 601 -6.45 -4.19 -19.87
CA PRO A 601 -5.76 -5.47 -19.89
C PRO A 601 -4.94 -5.70 -18.62
N SER A 602 -4.97 -6.91 -18.07
CA SER A 602 -4.22 -7.29 -16.85
C SER A 602 -3.00 -8.17 -17.12
N ASP A 603 -2.77 -8.54 -18.37
CA ASP A 603 -1.76 -9.49 -18.84
C ASP A 603 -0.45 -8.83 -19.29
N GLY A 604 -0.21 -7.59 -18.87
CA GLY A 604 1.02 -6.86 -19.15
C GLY A 604 2.27 -7.64 -18.74
N PRO A 605 3.37 -7.54 -19.52
CA PRO A 605 4.58 -8.32 -19.32
C PRO A 605 5.22 -8.10 -17.93
N LEU A 606 5.03 -6.92 -17.36
CA LEU A 606 5.54 -6.51 -16.05
C LEU A 606 4.42 -6.34 -14.99
N GLY A 607 3.20 -6.79 -15.30
CA GLY A 607 2.00 -6.57 -14.47
C GLY A 607 1.14 -5.40 -14.94
N ALA A 608 0.02 -5.15 -14.29
CA ALA A 608 -0.89 -4.06 -14.68
C ALA A 608 -0.39 -2.68 -14.23
N LEU A 609 0.35 -2.61 -13.12
CA LEU A 609 0.88 -1.37 -12.57
C LEU A 609 2.32 -1.58 -12.06
N MET A 610 3.21 -0.62 -12.34
CA MET A 610 4.60 -0.61 -11.84
C MET A 610 5.01 0.76 -11.30
N HIS A 611 6.00 0.78 -10.40
CA HIS A 611 6.60 2.01 -9.90
C HIS A 611 7.80 2.43 -10.75
N LEU A 612 7.91 3.72 -11.02
CA LEU A 612 8.98 4.30 -11.84
C LEU A 612 9.78 5.32 -11.03
N THR A 613 11.09 5.36 -11.26
CA THR A 613 11.99 6.41 -10.76
C THR A 613 12.94 6.83 -11.87
N LEU A 614 13.34 8.10 -11.91
CA LEU A 614 14.37 8.55 -12.85
C LEU A 614 15.77 8.09 -12.43
N SER A 615 16.63 7.80 -13.41
CA SER A 615 18.01 7.38 -13.15
C SER A 615 18.85 8.46 -12.45
N ALA A 616 18.57 9.75 -12.69
CA ALA A 616 19.23 10.90 -12.06
C ALA A 616 18.93 11.06 -10.58
N ASN A 617 17.81 10.52 -10.10
CA ASN A 617 17.29 10.79 -8.76
C ASN A 617 16.95 9.46 -8.06
N PRO A 618 17.97 8.68 -7.66
CA PRO A 618 17.79 7.36 -7.06
C PRO A 618 17.29 7.41 -5.62
N GLU A 619 17.23 8.59 -5.01
CA GLU A 619 16.59 8.76 -3.71
C GLU A 619 15.09 8.55 -3.91
N ARG A 620 14.57 7.49 -3.30
CA ARG A 620 13.14 7.21 -3.23
C ARG A 620 12.42 8.51 -2.88
N THR A 621 11.63 9.03 -3.82
CA THR A 621 10.68 10.10 -3.55
C THR A 621 9.81 9.64 -2.39
N PHE A 622 10.03 10.29 -1.25
CA PHE A 622 9.38 9.99 0.00
C PHE A 622 7.92 10.45 -0.04
N TYR A 623 7.06 9.61 0.51
CA TYR A 623 5.63 9.81 0.68
C TYR A 623 5.30 11.15 1.37
N PRO A 624 4.36 11.95 0.81
CA PRO A 624 3.85 13.16 1.47
C PRO A 624 3.14 12.88 2.81
N SER A 625 2.81 11.63 3.13
CA SER A 625 2.13 11.25 4.38
C SER A 625 2.50 9.85 4.87
N GLY A 626 3.69 9.70 5.46
CA GLY A 626 4.02 8.50 6.23
C GLY A 626 4.20 7.22 5.39
N THR A 627 4.64 6.16 6.05
CA THR A 627 4.92 4.89 5.37
C THR A 627 3.59 4.26 4.95
N ARG A 628 3.25 4.29 3.65
CA ARG A 628 2.13 3.52 3.10
C ARG A 628 2.25 2.07 3.57
N ILE A 629 1.27 1.57 4.31
CA ILE A 629 1.34 0.19 4.81
C ILE A 629 0.74 -0.77 3.78
N HIS A 630 -0.20 -0.30 2.95
CA HIS A 630 -0.86 -1.12 1.95
C HIS A 630 -0.11 -1.11 0.61
N PHE A 631 0.19 -2.29 0.08
CA PHE A 631 0.76 -2.42 -1.26
C PHE A 631 -0.37 -2.26 -2.28
N ARG A 632 -0.19 -1.37 -3.28
CA ARG A 632 -1.13 -1.24 -4.41
C ARG A 632 -1.42 -2.59 -5.05
N ASN A 633 -2.61 -2.76 -5.61
CA ASN A 633 -2.93 -3.96 -6.37
C ASN A 633 -2.26 -3.93 -7.75
N CYS A 634 -1.00 -4.33 -7.86
CA CYS A 634 -0.24 -4.29 -9.12
C CYS A 634 -0.74 -5.23 -10.23
N TRP A 635 -1.79 -6.03 -9.98
CA TRP A 635 -2.28 -7.07 -10.89
C TRP A 635 -3.56 -6.68 -11.62
N GLY A 636 -4.29 -5.67 -11.11
CA GLY A 636 -5.63 -5.38 -11.59
C GLY A 636 -6.58 -6.57 -11.39
N PRO A 637 -7.62 -6.72 -12.23
CA PRO A 637 -7.95 -5.84 -13.35
C PRO A 637 -8.44 -4.46 -12.89
N TYR A 638 -8.10 -3.42 -13.65
CA TYR A 638 -8.55 -2.04 -13.41
C TYR A 638 -9.60 -1.64 -14.43
N TYR A 639 -10.56 -0.83 -14.03
CA TYR A 639 -11.47 -0.10 -14.90
C TYR A 639 -10.94 1.33 -15.08
N LEU A 640 -10.75 1.76 -16.31
CA LEU A 640 -10.26 3.09 -16.64
C LEU A 640 -11.40 3.98 -17.13
N ASP A 641 -11.49 5.17 -16.55
CA ASP A 641 -12.35 6.25 -17.02
C ASP A 641 -11.66 7.62 -16.82
N VAL A 642 -12.26 8.67 -17.38
CA VAL A 642 -11.86 10.05 -17.09
C VAL A 642 -12.04 10.30 -15.60
N ASP A 643 -11.02 10.83 -14.94
CA ASP A 643 -11.17 11.23 -13.54
C ASP A 643 -12.09 12.47 -13.48
N PRO A 644 -13.22 12.44 -12.75
CA PRO A 644 -13.99 13.66 -12.51
C PRO A 644 -13.21 14.70 -11.71
N SER A 645 -12.18 14.28 -10.96
CA SER A 645 -11.29 15.13 -10.15
C SER A 645 -12.06 16.19 -9.35
N ALA A 646 -12.93 15.70 -8.47
CA ALA A 646 -13.76 16.52 -7.58
C ALA A 646 -12.91 17.38 -6.61
N ASP A 647 -11.63 17.05 -6.47
CA ASP A 647 -10.63 17.78 -5.70
C ASP A 647 -10.18 19.09 -6.36
N LEU A 648 -10.46 19.29 -7.66
CA LEU A 648 -10.03 20.50 -8.37
C LEU A 648 -10.85 21.73 -7.96
N GLU A 649 -10.13 22.80 -7.61
CA GLU A 649 -10.68 24.10 -7.23
C GLU A 649 -10.79 24.99 -8.47
N TYR A 650 -12.03 25.25 -8.92
CA TYR A 650 -12.37 26.07 -10.10
C TYR A 650 -12.80 27.50 -9.75
#